data_AF-A0A949M091-F1
#
_entry.id   AF-A0A949M091-F1
#
_cell.length_a   1.000
_cell.length_b   1.000
_cell.length_c   1.000
_cell.angle_alpha   90.00
_cell.angle_beta   90.00
_cell.angle_gamma   90.00
#
_symmetry.space_group_name_H-M   'P 1'
#
loop_
_entity.id
_entity.type
_entity.pdbx_description
1 polymer ?
#
loop_
_entity_poly.entity_id
_entity_poly.type
_entity_poly.pdbx_seq_one_letter_code
_entity_poly.pdbx_strand_id
1 'polypeptide(L)'
;MSSSAIQRSILDLPDEVHQSWHGDAIAARRAEHRPEVLIAARDALLAAFAEPERRRHLDPFAPPGPRNAAVIEVLRAAISEHQRDGGVLALLDDAAATLLPMFADTIGWGPAQRYLDDPRTNEVKINGRIILIQESGCPFVVAPETFASGDEVRRRAVQLATMLGVRLDGSHPQETLPVAYGTRVHVTIAPRIADDDGALVCIRRGRDEAWQLEDLVRRGSLDGATAALLQLCCRAGCSVLIAGRTGSGKTGLLEALANSWPGSPHIISIEDHTLEIGIRNTGLWTRELVDTQHDAHAFGRAAREALRQTPGLLLPGETRGAEAGAILALALSGHPVITTLHARTAAEAIRRFAGYAAQPGAYMYEGRRDDALADGCAAFDVVLVMDMIAATGRRVLVEGALLDGNYDSMGRPLPNITPLVTMIQRDDGTVGWHHAARAVDGQLVWDDGADHTPAGLRERLARMTAPAAARASLDRVDSAVERANQLLAAGDASRAYVLLRHLWSIRRDGVVRLLAGRALARLPMVEARCRSMATAARQRIEALVRQHRWSEARRLIDEVSMDVGLIVTIGGGWEALGAAVRHHVAVDERVDEALGRADGALARGDALEALATLDRHTSDATRLEPTTALRYLRLRETALDDLGRAGYGSTDAAAAVRARRLALEATAQPEVPDA
;
A
#
# COMPACT_ATOMS: atom_id res chain seq x y z
N MET A 1 -3.32 14.95 -33.26
CA MET A 1 -2.96 16.33 -33.65
C MET A 1 -1.65 16.67 -32.96
N SER A 2 -0.65 17.08 -33.75
CA SER A 2 0.76 17.21 -33.39
C SER A 2 1.05 18.34 -32.40
N SER A 3 1.88 18.02 -31.41
CA SER A 3 3.00 18.77 -30.79
C SER A 3 3.04 20.31 -30.78
N SER A 4 3.53 20.80 -29.63
CA SER A 4 4.05 22.15 -29.32
C SER A 4 3.06 23.25 -28.90
N ALA A 5 2.53 23.12 -27.68
CA ALA A 5 2.40 24.27 -26.80
C ALA A 5 3.33 24.03 -25.60
N ILE A 6 4.64 24.23 -25.79
CA ILE A 6 5.57 24.36 -24.67
C ILE A 6 5.17 25.68 -23.99
N GLN A 7 4.36 25.60 -22.93
CA GLN A 7 4.23 26.68 -21.97
C GLN A 7 5.65 26.91 -21.43
N ARG A 8 6.25 28.06 -21.75
CA ARG A 8 7.60 28.45 -21.27
C ARG A 8 7.68 28.26 -19.76
N SER A 9 8.76 27.63 -19.29
CA SER A 9 9.00 27.45 -17.86
C SER A 9 9.14 28.82 -17.19
N ILE A 10 8.83 28.94 -15.89
CA ILE A 10 9.20 30.15 -15.14
C ILE A 10 10.73 30.37 -15.14
N LEU A 11 11.47 29.30 -15.44
CA LEU A 11 12.92 29.22 -15.59
C LEU A 11 13.46 29.81 -16.90
N ASP A 12 12.59 30.09 -17.89
CA ASP A 12 13.00 30.62 -19.22
C ASP A 12 12.97 32.15 -19.28
N LEU A 13 13.01 32.85 -18.15
CA LEU A 13 13.18 34.30 -18.15
C LEU A 13 14.64 34.60 -18.55
N PRO A 14 14.89 35.34 -19.65
CA PRO A 14 16.25 35.64 -20.07
C PRO A 14 17.00 36.42 -18.99
N ASP A 15 18.31 36.14 -18.86
CA ASP A 15 19.29 36.79 -17.99
C ASP A 15 19.42 38.33 -18.19
N GLU A 16 18.60 38.94 -19.04
CA GLU A 16 18.65 40.36 -19.39
C GLU A 16 17.86 41.30 -18.45
N VAL A 17 17.25 40.80 -17.36
CA VAL A 17 16.58 41.67 -16.36
C VAL A 17 17.52 42.11 -15.22
N HIS A 18 18.84 42.15 -15.47
CA HIS A 18 19.79 42.70 -14.49
C HIS A 18 20.06 44.20 -14.64
N GLN A 19 19.55 44.89 -15.67
CA GLN A 19 19.78 46.33 -15.84
C GLN A 19 18.59 47.05 -16.48
N SER A 20 17.68 47.59 -15.67
CA SER A 20 17.00 48.89 -15.90
C SER A 20 15.82 49.06 -14.93
N TRP A 21 16.08 49.63 -13.76
CA TRP A 21 15.02 50.22 -12.92
C TRP A 21 15.35 51.70 -12.74
N HIS A 22 14.79 52.53 -13.63
CA HIS A 22 14.86 53.98 -13.55
C HIS A 22 14.15 54.51 -12.28
N GLY A 23 14.67 55.61 -11.72
CA GLY A 23 14.34 56.13 -10.38
C GLY A 23 12.89 56.52 -10.11
N ASP A 24 12.04 56.68 -11.13
CA ASP A 24 10.64 57.09 -10.96
C ASP A 24 9.72 55.94 -10.50
N ALA A 25 10.00 54.69 -10.90
CA ALA A 25 9.25 53.51 -10.45
C ALA A 25 9.54 53.16 -8.97
N ILE A 26 10.70 53.57 -8.45
CA ILE A 26 11.10 53.37 -7.05
C ILE A 26 10.40 54.38 -6.13
N ALA A 27 10.13 55.60 -6.62
CA ALA A 27 9.42 56.63 -5.86
C ALA A 27 7.92 56.33 -5.71
N ALA A 28 7.26 55.82 -6.76
CA ALA A 28 5.86 55.38 -6.72
C ALA A 28 5.65 54.19 -5.74
N ARG A 29 6.51 53.16 -5.83
CA ARG A 29 6.52 52.04 -4.87
C ARG A 29 6.73 52.51 -3.41
N ARG A 30 7.54 53.55 -3.18
CA ARG A 30 7.77 54.11 -1.83
C ARG A 30 6.57 54.84 -1.24
N ALA A 31 5.68 55.43 -2.05
CA ALA A 31 4.49 56.12 -1.57
C ALA A 31 3.33 55.16 -1.20
N GLU A 32 3.22 54.05 -1.94
CA GLU A 32 2.22 52.99 -1.75
C GLU A 32 2.54 52.08 -0.55
N HIS A 33 3.81 51.93 -0.18
CA HIS A 33 4.26 51.09 0.94
C HIS A 33 4.46 51.88 2.25
N ARG A 34 3.80 53.02 2.40
CA ARG A 34 3.81 53.76 3.66
C ARG A 34 3.13 52.94 4.77
N PRO A 35 3.65 52.91 6.00
CA PRO A 35 3.07 52.11 7.08
C PRO A 35 1.59 52.40 7.32
N GLU A 36 1.17 53.67 7.25
CA GLU A 36 -0.22 54.07 7.49
C GLU A 36 -1.16 53.55 6.39
N VAL A 37 -0.66 53.50 5.15
CA VAL A 37 -1.39 52.98 3.99
C VAL A 37 -1.57 51.46 4.10
N LEU A 38 -0.51 50.73 4.44
CA LEU A 38 -0.56 49.28 4.63
C LEU A 38 -1.47 48.90 5.80
N ILE A 39 -1.43 49.66 6.90
CA ILE A 39 -2.33 49.45 8.04
C ILE A 39 -3.79 49.65 7.62
N ALA A 40 -4.11 50.76 6.94
CA ALA A 40 -5.48 51.01 6.50
C ALA A 40 -5.99 49.96 5.50
N ALA A 41 -5.16 49.52 4.55
CA ALA A 41 -5.51 48.46 3.61
C ALA A 41 -5.76 47.12 4.33
N ARG A 42 -4.90 46.76 5.30
CA ARG A 42 -5.06 45.57 6.12
C ARG A 42 -6.36 45.61 6.91
N ASP A 43 -6.63 46.72 7.58
CA ASP A 43 -7.79 46.86 8.46
C ASP A 43 -9.10 46.82 7.66
N ALA A 44 -9.12 47.41 6.46
CA ALA A 44 -10.24 47.28 5.53
C ALA A 44 -10.50 45.82 5.11
N LEU A 45 -9.45 45.06 4.77
CA LEU A 45 -9.56 43.65 4.42
C LEU A 45 -10.05 42.80 5.61
N LEU A 46 -9.49 43.00 6.80
CA LEU A 46 -9.89 42.27 8.00
C LEU A 46 -11.35 42.57 8.38
N ALA A 47 -11.79 43.83 8.27
CA ALA A 47 -13.17 44.23 8.53
C ALA A 47 -14.13 43.60 7.51
N ALA A 48 -13.83 43.70 6.21
CA ALA A 48 -14.69 43.19 5.14
C ALA A 48 -14.82 41.65 5.15
N PHE A 49 -13.79 40.94 5.63
CA PHE A 49 -13.75 39.49 5.69
C PHE A 49 -13.90 38.93 7.12
N ALA A 50 -14.46 39.70 8.05
CA ALA A 50 -14.69 39.26 9.43
C ALA A 50 -15.67 38.07 9.52
N GLU A 51 -16.63 38.01 8.60
CA GLU A 51 -17.63 36.94 8.50
C GLU A 51 -17.00 35.58 8.18
N PRO A 52 -17.39 34.49 8.88
CA PRO A 52 -16.79 33.17 8.72
C PRO A 52 -16.71 32.68 7.26
N GLU A 53 -17.75 32.93 6.46
CA GLU A 53 -17.84 32.48 5.07
C GLU A 53 -16.84 33.19 4.14
N ARG A 54 -16.46 34.43 4.49
CA ARG A 54 -15.55 35.27 3.68
C ARG A 54 -14.10 35.21 4.15
N ARG A 55 -13.83 34.74 5.37
CA ARG A 55 -12.45 34.59 5.93
C ARG A 55 -11.50 33.84 5.02
N ARG A 56 -12.01 32.92 4.19
CA ARG A 56 -11.21 32.20 3.19
C ARG A 56 -10.45 33.12 2.23
N HIS A 57 -10.90 34.35 2.03
CA HIS A 57 -10.23 35.33 1.16
C HIS A 57 -9.04 36.03 1.84
N LEU A 58 -8.93 35.92 3.17
CA LEU A 58 -7.73 36.34 3.92
C LEU A 58 -6.63 35.27 3.91
N ASP A 59 -6.95 34.03 3.54
CA ASP A 59 -5.97 32.96 3.50
C ASP A 59 -5.04 33.16 2.29
N PRO A 60 -3.72 33.38 2.51
CA PRO A 60 -2.78 33.58 1.42
C PRO A 60 -2.53 32.34 0.57
N PHE A 61 -3.00 31.16 1.00
CA PHE A 61 -2.92 29.90 0.25
C PHE A 61 -4.22 29.56 -0.48
N ALA A 62 -5.28 30.37 -0.33
CA ALA A 62 -6.53 30.17 -1.06
C ALA A 62 -6.34 30.36 -2.57
N PRO A 63 -7.16 29.70 -3.42
CA PRO A 63 -7.10 29.84 -4.86
C PRO A 63 -7.09 31.32 -5.30
N PRO A 64 -6.09 31.74 -6.10
CA PRO A 64 -5.83 33.15 -6.36
C PRO A 64 -6.95 33.81 -7.15
N GLY A 65 -7.63 33.09 -8.05
CA GLY A 65 -8.75 33.63 -8.85
C GLY A 65 -9.85 34.27 -8.00
N PRO A 66 -10.59 33.49 -7.18
CA PRO A 66 -11.64 34.03 -6.32
C PRO A 66 -11.11 34.95 -5.21
N ARG A 67 -9.91 34.68 -4.67
CA ARG A 67 -9.29 35.51 -3.63
C ARG A 67 -8.95 36.90 -4.14
N ASN A 68 -8.21 37.00 -5.25
CA ASN A 68 -7.75 38.27 -5.80
C ASN A 68 -8.92 39.13 -6.27
N ALA A 69 -9.96 38.53 -6.86
CA ALA A 69 -11.18 39.25 -7.22
C ALA A 69 -11.84 39.93 -6.00
N ALA A 70 -12.01 39.17 -4.90
CA ALA A 70 -12.61 39.69 -3.67
C ALA A 70 -11.74 40.76 -2.98
N VAL A 71 -10.43 40.56 -2.95
CA VAL A 71 -9.46 41.54 -2.40
C VAL A 71 -9.52 42.85 -3.16
N ILE A 72 -9.53 42.79 -4.50
CA ILE A 72 -9.61 43.99 -5.36
C ILE A 72 -10.92 44.73 -5.11
N GLU A 73 -12.04 44.01 -5.04
CA GLU A 73 -13.36 44.60 -4.76
C GLU A 73 -13.36 45.38 -3.44
N VAL A 74 -12.86 44.77 -2.36
CA VAL A 74 -12.81 45.39 -1.03
C VAL A 74 -11.91 46.63 -1.02
N LEU A 75 -10.70 46.52 -1.56
CA LEU A 75 -9.75 47.64 -1.54
C LEU A 75 -10.24 48.80 -2.42
N ARG A 76 -10.92 48.54 -3.54
CA ARG A 76 -11.57 49.59 -4.35
C ARG A 76 -12.67 50.32 -3.59
N ALA A 77 -13.49 49.57 -2.86
CA ALA A 77 -14.53 50.16 -2.02
C ALA A 77 -13.91 51.05 -0.91
N ALA A 78 -12.87 50.57 -0.24
CA ALA A 78 -12.14 51.33 0.78
C ALA A 78 -11.46 52.60 0.22
N ILE A 79 -10.84 52.51 -0.96
CA ILE A 79 -10.26 53.68 -1.64
C ILE A 79 -11.37 54.69 -1.95
N SER A 80 -12.50 54.26 -2.50
CA SER A 80 -13.63 55.13 -2.83
C SER A 80 -14.22 55.83 -1.60
N GLU A 81 -14.25 55.15 -0.45
CA GLU A 81 -14.64 55.75 0.83
C GLU A 81 -13.64 56.79 1.32
N HIS A 82 -12.35 56.44 1.32
CA HIS A 82 -11.30 57.37 1.73
C HIS A 82 -11.19 58.58 0.78
N GLN A 83 -11.50 58.45 -0.50
CA GLN A 83 -11.57 59.57 -1.44
C GLN A 83 -12.70 60.56 -1.10
N ARG A 84 -13.83 60.07 -0.59
CA ARG A 84 -14.93 60.93 -0.10
C ARG A 84 -14.57 61.62 1.21
N ASP A 85 -13.89 60.91 2.10
CA ASP A 85 -13.70 61.34 3.49
C ASP A 85 -12.32 61.95 3.77
N GLY A 86 -11.43 62.01 2.77
CA GLY A 86 -10.06 62.53 2.90
C GLY A 86 -9.10 61.60 3.64
N GLY A 87 -9.30 60.28 3.53
CA GLY A 87 -8.53 59.26 4.24
C GLY A 87 -7.20 58.87 3.58
N VAL A 88 -6.38 58.09 4.29
CA VAL A 88 -5.00 57.75 3.87
C VAL A 88 -4.87 56.94 2.58
N LEU A 89 -5.91 56.19 2.18
CA LEU A 89 -5.98 55.41 0.93
C LEU A 89 -6.43 56.25 -0.27
N ALA A 90 -6.84 57.51 -0.08
CA ALA A 90 -7.50 58.31 -1.13
C ALA A 90 -6.64 58.53 -2.39
N LEU A 91 -5.31 58.54 -2.22
CA LEU A 91 -4.34 58.80 -3.28
C LEU A 91 -3.83 57.53 -3.97
N LEU A 92 -4.33 56.35 -3.58
CA LEU A 92 -3.91 55.10 -4.21
C LEU A 92 -4.63 54.89 -5.55
N ASP A 93 -3.88 54.32 -6.49
CA ASP A 93 -4.42 53.80 -7.73
C ASP A 93 -5.26 52.54 -7.48
N ASP A 94 -6.37 52.39 -8.21
CA ASP A 94 -7.36 51.33 -8.02
C ASP A 94 -7.12 50.10 -8.94
N ALA A 95 -6.00 50.10 -9.67
CA ALA A 95 -5.59 49.02 -10.54
C ALA A 95 -5.13 47.79 -9.74
N ALA A 96 -5.42 46.61 -10.27
CA ALA A 96 -5.01 45.33 -9.66
C ALA A 96 -3.49 45.23 -9.40
N ALA A 97 -2.68 45.87 -10.27
CA ALA A 97 -1.23 45.90 -10.14
C ALA A 97 -0.75 46.64 -8.86
N THR A 98 -1.56 47.54 -8.32
CA THR A 98 -1.30 48.27 -7.08
C THR A 98 -1.91 47.54 -5.88
N LEU A 99 -3.14 47.06 -6.01
CA LEU A 99 -3.91 46.49 -4.90
C LEU A 99 -3.46 45.10 -4.45
N LEU A 100 -3.03 44.23 -5.37
CA LEU A 100 -2.59 42.88 -5.02
C LEU A 100 -1.27 42.86 -4.23
N PRO A 101 -0.27 43.70 -4.55
CA PRO A 101 0.87 43.93 -3.65
C PRO A 101 0.46 44.35 -2.25
N MET A 102 -0.55 45.21 -2.08
CA MET A 102 -1.00 45.60 -0.74
C MET A 102 -1.49 44.41 0.07
N PHE A 103 -2.25 43.50 -0.54
CA PHE A 103 -2.64 42.24 0.11
C PHE A 103 -1.41 41.41 0.46
N ALA A 104 -0.48 41.22 -0.49
CA ALA A 104 0.73 40.44 -0.27
C ALA A 104 1.56 41.00 0.90
N ASP A 105 1.72 42.31 0.99
CA ASP A 105 2.56 42.96 1.99
C ASP A 105 1.90 43.03 3.37
N THR A 106 0.56 43.03 3.44
CA THR A 106 -0.17 43.17 4.70
C THR A 106 -0.61 41.84 5.31
N ILE A 107 -1.30 41.02 4.52
CA ILE A 107 -1.90 39.74 4.94
C ILE A 107 -1.08 38.56 4.41
N GLY A 108 -0.57 38.69 3.17
CA GLY A 108 0.10 37.61 2.47
C GLY A 108 1.59 37.44 2.81
N TRP A 109 2.28 36.79 1.88
CA TRP A 109 3.71 36.46 2.01
C TRP A 109 4.64 37.43 1.27
N GLY A 110 4.27 38.70 1.18
CA GLY A 110 5.03 39.77 0.53
C GLY A 110 5.52 39.35 -0.87
N PRO A 111 6.82 39.50 -1.19
CA PRO A 111 7.36 39.13 -2.49
C PRO A 111 7.18 37.65 -2.86
N ALA A 112 6.98 36.76 -1.88
CA ALA A 112 6.75 35.34 -2.15
C ALA A 112 5.31 35.03 -2.61
N GLN A 113 4.34 35.93 -2.39
CA GLN A 113 2.92 35.68 -2.67
C GLN A 113 2.68 35.36 -4.14
N ARG A 114 3.38 36.03 -5.07
CA ARG A 114 3.24 35.76 -6.51
C ARG A 114 3.59 34.33 -6.90
N TYR A 115 4.51 33.70 -6.17
CA TYR A 115 4.94 32.33 -6.41
C TYR A 115 3.99 31.33 -5.79
N LEU A 116 3.41 31.67 -4.63
CA LEU A 116 2.33 30.91 -4.02
C LEU A 116 1.07 30.93 -4.89
N ASP A 117 0.83 32.01 -5.65
CA ASP A 117 -0.31 32.12 -6.55
C ASP A 117 -0.07 31.45 -7.92
N ASP A 118 1.19 31.22 -8.30
CA ASP A 118 1.51 30.58 -9.58
C ASP A 118 1.20 29.08 -9.52
N PRO A 119 0.28 28.55 -10.36
CA PRO A 119 -0.07 27.13 -10.37
C PRO A 119 1.06 26.19 -10.80
N ARG A 120 2.15 26.72 -11.38
CA ARG A 120 3.35 25.93 -11.74
C ARG A 120 4.24 25.63 -10.53
N THR A 121 4.17 26.47 -9.49
CA THR A 121 4.97 26.34 -8.28
C THR A 121 4.43 25.22 -7.38
N ASN A 122 5.28 24.25 -7.07
CA ASN A 122 4.96 23.16 -6.16
C ASN A 122 5.46 23.45 -4.74
N GLU A 123 6.67 24.01 -4.60
CA GLU A 123 7.24 24.39 -3.31
C GLU A 123 7.85 25.80 -3.34
N VAL A 124 7.70 26.52 -2.23
CA VAL A 124 8.37 27.79 -1.95
C VAL A 124 9.13 27.63 -0.64
N LYS A 125 10.44 27.86 -0.67
CA LYS A 125 11.29 27.86 0.51
C LYS A 125 11.84 29.26 0.72
N ILE A 126 11.71 29.81 1.92
CA ILE A 126 12.23 31.11 2.29
C ILE A 126 13.32 30.86 3.33
N ASN A 127 14.57 31.19 2.98
CA ASN A 127 15.72 31.06 3.87
C ASN A 127 16.25 32.45 4.22
N GLY A 128 15.83 32.95 5.39
CA GLY A 128 15.99 34.35 5.76
C GLY A 128 15.33 35.27 4.75
N ARG A 129 16.13 35.98 3.95
CA ARG A 129 15.60 36.92 2.95
C ARG A 129 15.37 36.31 1.58
N ILE A 130 15.99 35.16 1.33
CA ILE A 130 16.09 34.55 0.01
C ILE A 130 14.88 33.65 -0.23
N ILE A 131 14.25 33.80 -1.39
CA ILE A 131 13.14 32.96 -1.82
C ILE A 131 13.69 31.94 -2.81
N LEU A 132 13.39 30.67 -2.59
CA LEU A 132 13.64 29.58 -3.52
C LEU A 132 12.30 28.97 -3.96
N ILE A 133 12.19 28.66 -5.24
CA ILE A 133 10.96 28.16 -5.87
C ILE A 133 11.28 26.84 -6.56
N GLN A 134 10.34 25.91 -6.51
CA GLN A 134 10.45 24.64 -7.20
C GLN A 134 9.18 24.36 -8.01
N GLU A 135 9.34 24.20 -9.33
CA GLU A 135 8.33 23.56 -10.18
C GLU A 135 8.40 22.03 -10.01
N SER A 136 7.27 21.34 -10.20
CA SER A 136 7.21 19.89 -10.00
C SER A 136 8.24 19.13 -10.85
N GLY A 137 9.13 18.37 -10.20
CA GLY A 137 10.16 17.57 -10.87
C GLY A 137 11.42 18.34 -11.27
N CYS A 138 11.48 19.64 -11.00
CA CYS A 138 12.64 20.50 -11.23
C CYS A 138 13.43 20.73 -9.92
N PRO A 139 14.71 21.15 -9.98
CA PRO A 139 15.44 21.63 -8.80
C PRO A 139 14.89 22.97 -8.30
N PHE A 140 15.24 23.34 -7.06
CA PHE A 140 14.98 24.70 -6.56
C PHE A 140 15.80 25.74 -7.33
N VAL A 141 15.18 26.88 -7.62
CA VAL A 141 15.82 28.07 -8.16
C VAL A 141 15.61 29.27 -7.26
N VAL A 142 16.56 30.20 -7.26
CA VAL A 142 16.48 31.44 -6.48
C VAL A 142 15.59 32.44 -7.23
N ALA A 143 14.60 32.99 -6.54
CA ALA A 143 13.77 34.06 -7.08
C ALA A 143 14.56 35.38 -7.18
N PRO A 144 14.27 36.25 -8.16
CA PRO A 144 14.90 37.57 -8.24
C PRO A 144 14.50 38.51 -7.10
N GLU A 145 13.32 38.33 -6.51
CA GLU A 145 12.86 39.12 -5.35
C GLU A 145 13.39 38.56 -4.02
N THR A 146 13.52 39.46 -3.04
CA THR A 146 13.92 39.13 -1.67
C THR A 146 13.06 39.89 -0.67
N PHE A 147 12.94 39.35 0.54
CA PHE A 147 12.33 40.07 1.66
C PHE A 147 13.21 41.22 2.14
N ALA A 148 12.59 42.23 2.78
CA ALA A 148 13.30 43.39 3.29
C ALA A 148 14.24 43.02 4.45
N SER A 149 13.88 42.01 5.25
CA SER A 149 14.73 41.40 6.27
C SER A 149 14.25 39.99 6.63
N GLY A 150 15.12 39.15 7.22
CA GLY A 150 14.69 37.84 7.74
C GLY A 150 13.70 37.97 8.90
N ASP A 151 13.79 39.06 9.67
CA ASP A 151 12.85 39.41 10.74
C ASP A 151 11.44 39.70 10.20
N GLU A 152 11.31 40.24 8.98
CA GLU A 152 10.01 40.34 8.31
C GLU A 152 9.38 38.97 8.09
N VAL A 153 10.15 38.01 7.57
CA VAL A 153 9.69 36.62 7.35
C VAL A 153 9.31 35.96 8.67
N ARG A 154 10.13 36.14 9.71
CA ARG A 154 9.83 35.65 11.06
C ARG A 154 8.50 36.21 11.57
N ARG A 155 8.27 37.53 11.48
CA ARG A 155 7.01 38.15 11.92
C ARG A 155 5.80 37.58 11.18
N ARG A 156 5.88 37.43 9.85
CA ARG A 156 4.81 36.82 9.05
C ARG A 156 4.51 35.39 9.49
N ALA A 157 5.56 34.60 9.73
CA ALA A 157 5.40 33.21 10.15
C ALA A 157 4.82 33.09 11.57
N VAL A 158 5.26 33.92 12.52
CA VAL A 158 4.72 33.98 13.89
C VAL A 158 3.27 34.46 13.90
N GLN A 159 2.94 35.45 13.07
CA GLN A 159 1.57 35.93 12.92
C GLN A 159 0.65 34.83 12.38
N LEU A 160 1.08 34.10 11.33
CA LEU A 160 0.31 32.98 10.80
C LEU A 160 0.13 31.87 11.87
N ALA A 161 1.19 31.51 12.59
CA ALA A 161 1.12 30.53 13.67
C ALA A 161 0.09 30.96 14.74
N THR A 162 0.14 32.24 15.15
CA THR A 162 -0.81 32.82 16.12
C THR A 162 -2.26 32.73 15.63
N MET A 163 -2.51 33.04 14.36
CA MET A 163 -3.86 32.94 13.76
C MET A 163 -4.39 31.51 13.74
N LEU A 164 -3.50 30.52 13.65
CA LEU A 164 -3.83 29.09 13.66
C LEU A 164 -3.83 28.47 15.06
N GLY A 165 -3.58 29.28 16.10
CA GLY A 165 -3.47 28.79 17.48
C GLY A 165 -2.22 27.94 17.75
N VAL A 166 -1.21 28.01 16.89
CA VAL A 166 0.07 27.31 17.04
C VAL A 166 1.07 28.21 17.74
N ARG A 167 1.73 27.69 18.77
CA ARG A 167 2.77 28.41 19.51
C ARG A 167 4.11 28.31 18.77
N LEU A 168 4.58 29.41 18.20
CA LEU A 168 5.89 29.52 17.55
C LEU A 168 6.70 30.65 18.20
N ASP A 169 7.62 30.28 19.09
CA ASP A 169 8.48 31.21 19.85
C ASP A 169 9.83 30.57 20.19
N GLY A 170 10.71 31.25 20.94
CA GLY A 170 12.03 30.70 21.30
C GLY A 170 12.00 29.39 22.10
N SER A 171 10.88 29.05 22.75
CA SER A 171 10.68 27.76 23.44
C SER A 171 10.08 26.68 22.53
N HIS A 172 9.33 27.09 21.51
CA HIS A 172 8.81 26.24 20.42
C HIS A 172 9.31 26.76 19.06
N PRO A 173 10.63 26.67 18.79
CA PRO A 173 11.25 27.37 17.66
C PRO A 173 11.08 26.66 16.31
N GLN A 174 10.34 25.56 16.25
CA GLN A 174 10.17 24.80 15.01
C GLN A 174 8.80 24.12 15.02
N GLU A 175 7.95 24.45 14.04
CA GLU A 175 6.56 24.00 14.01
C GLU A 175 6.06 23.76 12.59
N THR A 176 5.14 22.80 12.43
CA THR A 176 4.35 22.64 11.20
C THR A 176 2.96 23.25 11.42
N LEU A 177 2.60 24.21 10.59
CA LEU A 177 1.35 24.97 10.72
C LEU A 177 0.22 24.26 9.95
N PRO A 178 -0.96 24.04 10.58
CA PRO A 178 -2.10 23.37 9.96
C PRO A 178 -2.90 24.34 9.08
N VAL A 179 -2.27 24.86 8.02
CA VAL A 179 -2.94 25.77 7.07
C VAL A 179 -3.94 25.00 6.20
N ALA A 180 -4.88 25.73 5.59
CA ALA A 180 -5.90 25.13 4.74
C ALA A 180 -5.36 24.70 3.36
N TYR A 181 -6.27 24.21 2.51
CA TYR A 181 -5.98 23.84 1.10
C TYR A 181 -4.86 22.82 0.92
N GLY A 182 -4.66 21.94 1.91
CA GLY A 182 -3.62 20.91 1.90
C GLY A 182 -2.20 21.44 1.75
N THR A 183 -1.99 22.73 2.03
CA THR A 183 -0.67 23.34 2.01
C THR A 183 0.04 22.98 3.30
N ARG A 184 1.29 22.53 3.20
CA ARG A 184 2.13 22.27 4.35
C ARG A 184 3.07 23.44 4.54
N VAL A 185 3.03 24.08 5.70
CA VAL A 185 3.95 25.16 6.07
C VAL A 185 4.75 24.71 7.27
N HIS A 186 6.05 24.51 7.09
CA HIS A 186 6.97 24.23 8.20
C HIS A 186 7.86 25.45 8.44
N VAL A 187 7.94 25.87 9.70
CA VAL A 187 8.69 27.06 10.11
C VAL A 187 9.76 26.68 11.11
N THR A 188 10.94 27.28 10.98
CA THR A 188 12.02 27.21 11.95
C THR A 188 12.52 28.62 12.23
N ILE A 189 12.65 28.97 13.52
CA ILE A 189 13.14 30.26 14.02
C ILE A 189 14.24 30.03 15.06
N ALA A 190 14.85 31.11 15.54
CA ALA A 190 15.80 31.04 16.64
C ALA A 190 15.16 30.49 17.93
N PRO A 191 15.91 29.75 18.76
CA PRO A 191 17.37 29.50 18.69
C PRO A 191 17.77 28.29 17.83
N ARG A 192 16.89 27.71 17.01
CA ARG A 192 17.26 26.56 16.13
C ARG A 192 18.12 26.95 14.95
N ILE A 193 17.94 28.19 14.48
CA ILE A 193 18.77 28.86 13.48
C ILE A 193 19.36 30.12 14.11
N ALA A 194 20.31 30.77 13.43
CA ALA A 194 20.87 32.04 13.91
C ALA A 194 19.79 33.13 13.98
N ASP A 195 19.87 34.01 14.99
CA ASP A 195 18.91 35.11 15.17
C ASP A 195 18.83 36.02 13.92
N ASP A 196 19.98 36.24 13.27
CA ASP A 196 20.13 37.09 12.08
C ASP A 196 19.50 36.47 10.82
N ASP A 197 19.35 35.14 10.78
CA ASP A 197 18.66 34.45 9.68
C ASP A 197 17.15 34.71 9.72
N GLY A 198 16.60 35.12 10.87
CA GLY A 198 15.18 35.43 11.04
C GLY A 198 14.30 34.18 11.09
N ALA A 199 14.01 33.58 9.94
CA ALA A 199 13.21 32.36 9.80
C ALA A 199 13.58 31.54 8.56
N LEU A 200 13.49 30.22 8.69
CA LEU A 200 13.38 29.28 7.59
C LEU A 200 11.90 28.87 7.46
N VAL A 201 11.30 29.09 6.29
CA VAL A 201 9.92 28.69 5.99
C VAL A 201 9.92 27.78 4.78
N CYS A 202 9.34 26.59 4.92
CA CYS A 202 9.17 25.62 3.85
C CYS A 202 7.68 25.45 3.58
N ILE A 203 7.22 25.91 2.41
CA ILE A 203 5.83 25.87 1.98
C ILE A 203 5.73 24.87 0.83
N ARG A 204 4.98 23.78 1.04
CA ARG A 204 4.61 22.84 -0.01
C ARG A 204 3.13 23.01 -0.30
N ARG A 205 2.80 23.46 -1.51
CA ARG A 205 1.41 23.70 -1.88
C ARG A 205 0.64 22.38 -1.96
N GLY A 206 -0.56 22.40 -1.40
CA GLY A 206 -1.54 21.35 -1.66
C GLY A 206 -2.03 21.42 -3.10
N ARG A 207 -2.69 20.35 -3.52
CA ARG A 207 -3.35 20.32 -4.84
C ARG A 207 -4.76 20.87 -4.71
N ASP A 208 -5.18 21.62 -5.72
CA ASP A 208 -6.52 22.21 -5.77
C ASP A 208 -7.60 21.20 -6.20
N GLU A 209 -7.20 20.11 -6.88
CA GLU A 209 -8.12 19.13 -7.46
C GLU A 209 -7.88 17.72 -6.92
N ALA A 210 -8.98 17.06 -6.51
CA ALA A 210 -8.99 15.66 -6.14
C ALA A 210 -8.88 14.76 -7.39
N TRP A 211 -7.82 13.96 -7.47
CA TRP A 211 -7.52 13.08 -8.61
C TRP A 211 -8.33 11.79 -8.59
N GLN A 212 -8.59 11.25 -9.78
CA GLN A 212 -9.04 9.89 -10.05
C GLN A 212 -8.02 9.15 -10.92
N LEU A 213 -8.22 7.86 -11.18
CA LEU A 213 -7.28 7.06 -11.98
C LEU A 213 -7.09 7.62 -13.39
N GLU A 214 -8.12 8.19 -14.01
CA GLU A 214 -8.05 8.83 -15.33
C GLU A 214 -7.12 10.04 -15.34
N ASP A 215 -7.03 10.78 -14.23
CA ASP A 215 -6.09 11.89 -14.08
C ASP A 215 -4.63 11.41 -14.12
N LEU A 216 -4.35 10.25 -13.50
CA LEU A 216 -3.01 9.65 -13.53
C LEU A 216 -2.65 9.14 -14.93
N VAL A 217 -3.61 8.60 -15.69
CA VAL A 217 -3.43 8.25 -17.09
C VAL A 217 -3.08 9.49 -17.92
N ARG A 218 -3.84 10.58 -17.78
CA ARG A 218 -3.59 11.84 -18.50
C ARG A 218 -2.21 12.43 -18.19
N ARG A 219 -1.73 12.27 -16.95
CA ARG A 219 -0.41 12.73 -16.50
C ARG A 219 0.73 11.80 -16.91
N GLY A 220 0.42 10.65 -17.51
CA GLY A 220 1.40 9.63 -17.90
C GLY A 220 2.07 8.94 -16.71
N SER A 221 1.41 8.93 -15.55
CA SER A 221 1.90 8.24 -14.35
C SER A 221 1.66 6.73 -14.40
N LEU A 222 0.68 6.31 -15.19
CA LEU A 222 0.33 4.92 -15.49
C LEU A 222 -0.41 4.86 -16.83
N ASP A 223 -0.53 3.68 -17.44
CA ASP A 223 -1.33 3.48 -18.65
C ASP A 223 -2.77 3.05 -18.35
N GLY A 224 -3.62 3.04 -19.38
CA GLY A 224 -5.03 2.66 -19.23
C GLY A 224 -5.24 1.22 -18.77
N ALA A 225 -4.34 0.29 -19.13
CA ALA A 225 -4.41 -1.10 -18.67
C ALA A 225 -4.12 -1.19 -17.16
N THR A 226 -3.13 -0.46 -16.66
CA THR A 226 -2.86 -0.32 -15.23
C THR A 226 -4.08 0.28 -14.52
N ALA A 227 -4.67 1.35 -15.07
CA ALA A 227 -5.87 1.96 -14.50
C ALA A 227 -7.03 0.95 -14.39
N ALA A 228 -7.24 0.10 -15.40
CA ALA A 228 -8.28 -0.92 -15.37
C ALA A 228 -8.03 -2.00 -14.30
N LEU A 229 -6.77 -2.41 -14.10
CA LEU A 229 -6.37 -3.32 -13.01
C LEU A 229 -6.65 -2.70 -11.65
N LEU A 230 -6.21 -1.46 -11.43
CA LEU A 230 -6.43 -0.74 -10.18
C LEU A 230 -7.93 -0.50 -9.91
N GLN A 231 -8.71 -0.19 -10.95
CA GLN A 231 -10.16 -0.07 -10.85
C GLN A 231 -10.80 -1.41 -10.42
N LEU A 232 -10.31 -2.54 -10.94
CA LEU A 232 -10.77 -3.85 -10.50
C LEU A 232 -10.45 -4.08 -9.01
N CYS A 233 -9.24 -3.73 -8.56
CA CYS A 233 -8.85 -3.81 -7.15
C CYS A 233 -9.76 -2.96 -6.24
N CYS A 234 -10.06 -1.72 -6.63
CA CYS A 234 -11.01 -0.85 -5.92
C CYS A 234 -12.39 -1.50 -5.83
N ARG A 235 -12.90 -2.05 -6.95
CA ARG A 235 -14.20 -2.73 -6.96
C ARG A 235 -14.23 -3.99 -6.09
N ALA A 236 -13.10 -4.67 -5.95
CA ALA A 236 -12.93 -5.84 -5.10
C ALA A 236 -12.70 -5.52 -3.62
N GLY A 237 -12.65 -4.23 -3.25
CA GLY A 237 -12.40 -3.82 -1.88
C GLY A 237 -10.98 -4.17 -1.42
N CYS A 238 -10.00 -4.13 -2.32
CA CYS A 238 -8.62 -4.49 -1.98
C CYS A 238 -8.00 -3.50 -0.98
N SER A 239 -7.30 -4.03 0.02
CA SER A 239 -6.40 -3.23 0.84
C SER A 239 -5.07 -3.04 0.11
N VAL A 240 -4.55 -1.81 0.09
CA VAL A 240 -3.41 -1.42 -0.75
C VAL A 240 -2.32 -0.72 0.07
N LEU A 241 -1.09 -1.20 -0.07
CA LEU A 241 0.11 -0.51 0.41
C LEU A 241 0.76 0.26 -0.73
N ILE A 242 0.93 1.57 -0.58
CA ILE A 242 1.59 2.41 -1.57
C ILE A 242 2.97 2.82 -1.07
N ALA A 243 4.01 2.34 -1.73
CA ALA A 243 5.40 2.63 -1.45
C ALA A 243 5.99 3.66 -2.41
N GLY A 244 7.14 4.23 -2.04
CA GLY A 244 7.86 5.22 -2.82
C GLY A 244 8.62 6.26 -2.00
N ARG A 245 9.55 6.97 -2.65
CA ARG A 245 10.35 8.03 -2.02
C ARG A 245 9.49 9.28 -1.71
N THR A 246 10.06 10.24 -1.01
CA THR A 246 9.43 11.55 -0.83
C THR A 246 9.25 12.21 -2.20
N GLY A 247 8.07 12.78 -2.44
CA GLY A 247 7.77 13.46 -3.70
C GLY A 247 7.48 12.54 -4.90
N SER A 248 7.46 11.21 -4.73
CA SER A 248 7.18 10.27 -5.84
C SER A 248 5.70 10.19 -6.26
N GLY A 249 4.79 10.84 -5.52
CA GLY A 249 3.36 10.88 -5.87
C GLY A 249 2.47 9.87 -5.16
N LYS A 250 2.95 9.19 -4.11
CA LYS A 250 2.17 8.21 -3.31
C LYS A 250 0.78 8.71 -2.91
N THR A 251 0.72 9.87 -2.27
CA THR A 251 -0.55 10.48 -1.83
C THR A 251 -1.48 10.76 -3.01
N GLY A 252 -0.94 11.10 -4.19
CA GLY A 252 -1.74 11.26 -5.41
C GLY A 252 -2.34 9.94 -5.93
N LEU A 253 -1.60 8.83 -5.84
CA LEU A 253 -2.13 7.52 -6.17
C LEU A 253 -3.18 7.05 -5.15
N LEU A 254 -2.94 7.28 -3.85
CA LEU A 254 -3.91 7.00 -2.78
C LEU A 254 -5.23 7.72 -3.05
N GLU A 255 -5.14 9.03 -3.31
CA GLU A 255 -6.29 9.89 -3.61
C GLU A 255 -7.03 9.44 -4.86
N ALA A 256 -6.31 9.07 -5.92
CA ALA A 256 -6.90 8.53 -7.15
C ALA A 256 -7.67 7.23 -6.92
N LEU A 257 -7.13 6.31 -6.13
CA LEU A 257 -7.81 5.06 -5.78
C LEU A 257 -9.05 5.31 -4.91
N ALA A 258 -8.94 6.21 -3.92
CA ALA A 258 -10.05 6.55 -3.04
C ALA A 258 -11.22 7.18 -3.81
N ASN A 259 -10.95 8.09 -4.74
CA ASN A 259 -11.99 8.72 -5.58
C ASN A 259 -12.50 7.80 -6.70
N SER A 260 -11.86 6.66 -6.93
CA SER A 260 -12.30 5.63 -7.89
C SER A 260 -13.01 4.46 -7.20
N TRP A 261 -13.17 4.52 -5.87
CA TRP A 261 -13.85 3.51 -5.07
C TRP A 261 -15.36 3.48 -5.35
N PRO A 262 -15.97 2.29 -5.49
CA PRO A 262 -17.39 2.20 -5.80
C PRO A 262 -18.30 2.57 -4.61
N GLY A 263 -19.52 3.02 -4.91
CA GLY A 263 -20.63 2.99 -3.96
C GLY A 263 -20.64 4.07 -2.86
N SER A 264 -19.85 5.14 -2.99
CA SER A 264 -19.80 6.24 -2.01
C SER A 264 -19.59 5.75 -0.57
N PRO A 265 -18.48 5.06 -0.27
CA PRO A 265 -18.22 4.56 1.08
C PRO A 265 -18.09 5.73 2.07
N HIS A 266 -18.34 5.47 3.35
CA HIS A 266 -17.87 6.37 4.41
C HIS A 266 -16.34 6.28 4.48
N ILE A 267 -15.67 7.37 4.09
CA ILE A 267 -14.22 7.46 4.05
C ILE A 267 -13.73 8.15 5.31
N ILE A 268 -12.72 7.57 5.97
CA ILE A 268 -12.01 8.21 7.07
C ILE A 268 -10.56 8.39 6.66
N SER A 269 -10.10 9.63 6.53
CA SER A 269 -8.67 9.93 6.36
C SER A 269 -8.05 10.33 7.69
N ILE A 270 -6.87 9.77 7.97
CA ILE A 270 -6.07 10.13 9.15
C ILE A 270 -4.76 10.71 8.63
N GLU A 271 -4.51 11.97 8.94
CA GLU A 271 -3.42 12.72 8.36
C GLU A 271 -2.69 13.51 9.45
N ASP A 272 -1.38 13.63 9.30
CA ASP A 272 -0.51 14.18 10.33
C ASP A 272 -0.02 15.57 9.93
N HIS A 273 -0.23 16.56 10.80
CA HIS A 273 0.08 18.00 10.65
C HIS A 273 -0.61 18.76 9.52
N THR A 274 -0.95 18.12 8.40
CA THR A 274 -1.53 18.77 7.24
C THR A 274 -2.51 17.83 6.55
N LEU A 275 -3.68 18.38 6.17
CA LEU A 275 -4.72 17.65 5.45
C LEU A 275 -4.50 17.72 3.92
N GLU A 276 -3.72 16.81 3.38
CA GLU A 276 -3.30 16.69 1.97
C GLU A 276 -4.25 15.86 1.09
N ILE A 277 -5.04 14.94 1.66
CA ILE A 277 -5.92 14.07 0.88
C ILE A 277 -7.20 14.83 0.48
N GLY A 278 -7.55 14.75 -0.80
CA GLY A 278 -8.79 15.31 -1.35
C GLY A 278 -9.79 14.24 -1.79
N ILE A 279 -11.02 14.28 -1.26
CA ILE A 279 -12.12 13.39 -1.67
C ILE A 279 -13.23 14.21 -2.33
N ARG A 280 -13.68 13.78 -3.52
CA ARG A 280 -14.71 14.47 -4.29
C ARG A 280 -16.08 14.43 -3.63
N ASN A 281 -16.47 13.28 -3.08
CA ASN A 281 -17.72 13.14 -2.33
C ASN A 281 -17.50 13.54 -0.86
N THR A 282 -17.66 14.82 -0.55
CA THR A 282 -17.41 15.35 0.79
C THR A 282 -18.49 14.99 1.81
N GLY A 283 -19.68 14.54 1.38
CA GLY A 283 -20.81 14.26 2.26
C GLY A 283 -20.65 13.01 3.14
N LEU A 284 -19.74 12.10 2.77
CA LEU A 284 -19.43 10.87 3.50
C LEU A 284 -17.94 10.76 3.81
N TRP A 285 -17.29 11.90 4.06
CA TRP A 285 -15.86 11.95 4.37
C TRP A 285 -15.62 12.56 5.76
N THR A 286 -14.95 11.79 6.61
CA THR A 286 -14.43 12.25 7.90
C THR A 286 -12.92 12.45 7.79
N ARG A 287 -12.45 13.62 8.21
CA ARG A 287 -11.03 14.00 8.21
C ARG A 287 -10.55 14.08 9.64
N GLU A 288 -9.63 13.21 10.02
CA GLU A 288 -8.94 13.26 11.31
C GLU A 288 -7.54 13.83 11.12
N LEU A 289 -7.32 15.04 11.63
CA LEU A 289 -6.01 15.66 11.71
C LEU A 289 -5.37 15.30 13.06
N VAL A 290 -4.18 14.71 13.02
CA VAL A 290 -3.37 14.41 14.21
C VAL A 290 -2.10 15.26 14.22
N ASP A 291 -1.48 15.34 15.39
CA ASP A 291 -0.22 16.06 15.60
C ASP A 291 0.77 15.14 16.32
N THR A 292 1.58 14.44 15.53
CA THR A 292 2.58 13.52 16.07
C THR A 292 3.83 14.21 16.63
N GLN A 293 4.04 15.49 16.30
CA GLN A 293 5.15 16.28 16.84
C GLN A 293 4.93 16.58 18.32
N HIS A 294 3.69 16.81 18.74
CA HIS A 294 3.33 17.02 20.15
C HIS A 294 2.91 15.72 20.86
N ASP A 295 2.35 14.76 20.12
CA ASP A 295 1.95 13.47 20.68
C ASP A 295 2.24 12.33 19.70
N ALA A 296 3.37 11.68 19.90
CA ALA A 296 3.86 10.57 19.08
C ALA A 296 2.86 9.40 18.92
N HIS A 297 1.86 9.28 19.82
CA HIS A 297 0.86 8.21 19.75
C HIS A 297 -0.48 8.65 19.14
N ALA A 298 -0.65 9.93 18.80
CA ALA A 298 -1.92 10.47 18.29
C ALA A 298 -2.42 9.73 17.06
N PHE A 299 -1.56 9.45 16.08
CA PHE A 299 -1.92 8.71 14.87
C PHE A 299 -2.42 7.29 15.22
N GLY A 300 -1.65 6.54 16.02
CA GLY A 300 -2.03 5.20 16.43
C GLY A 300 -3.32 5.15 17.25
N ARG A 301 -3.63 6.20 18.02
CA ARG A 301 -4.92 6.33 18.72
C ARG A 301 -6.07 6.61 17.76
N ALA A 302 -5.91 7.55 16.82
CA ALA A 302 -6.91 7.81 15.78
C ALA A 302 -7.22 6.53 14.98
N ALA A 303 -6.18 5.82 14.54
CA ALA A 303 -6.33 4.54 13.85
C ALA A 303 -7.04 3.48 14.71
N ARG A 304 -6.86 3.48 16.03
CA ARG A 304 -7.57 2.56 16.93
C ARG A 304 -9.04 2.94 17.09
N GLU A 305 -9.36 4.22 17.23
CA GLU A 305 -10.75 4.67 17.37
C GLU A 305 -11.56 4.48 16.08
N ALA A 306 -10.90 4.49 14.92
CA ALA A 306 -11.53 4.14 13.65
C ALA A 306 -12.14 2.72 13.63
N LEU A 307 -11.67 1.78 14.46
CA LEU A 307 -12.32 0.45 14.66
C LEU A 307 -13.77 0.56 15.14
N ARG A 308 -14.13 1.65 15.83
CA ARG A 308 -15.47 1.90 16.36
C ARG A 308 -16.35 2.69 15.41
N GLN A 309 -15.75 3.28 14.37
CA GLN A 309 -16.43 4.11 13.38
C GLN A 309 -16.88 3.29 12.16
N THR A 310 -16.41 2.04 12.02
CA THR A 310 -16.79 1.11 10.93
C THR A 310 -16.66 1.75 9.54
N PRO A 311 -15.45 2.25 9.18
CA PRO A 311 -15.26 2.97 7.92
C PRO A 311 -15.49 2.07 6.71
N GLY A 312 -16.18 2.58 5.69
CA GLY A 312 -16.26 1.90 4.39
C GLY A 312 -14.93 1.88 3.64
N LEU A 313 -14.03 2.82 3.94
CA LEU A 313 -12.64 2.87 3.48
C LEU A 313 -11.79 3.72 4.43
N LEU A 314 -10.65 3.20 4.88
CA LEU A 314 -9.71 3.93 5.73
C LEU A 314 -8.50 4.40 4.90
N LEU A 315 -8.12 5.66 5.09
CA LEU A 315 -6.99 6.30 4.39
C LEU A 315 -5.98 6.88 5.41
N PRO A 316 -5.14 6.05 6.04
CA PRO A 316 -4.01 6.55 6.82
C PRO A 316 -2.99 7.16 5.85
N GLY A 317 -2.82 8.48 5.87
CA GLY A 317 -2.10 9.23 4.84
C GLY A 317 -0.67 8.74 4.65
N GLU A 318 0.11 8.59 5.72
CA GLU A 318 1.44 8.01 5.67
C GLU A 318 1.78 7.27 6.96
N THR A 319 1.98 5.95 6.85
CA THR A 319 2.42 5.09 7.94
C THR A 319 3.94 5.13 8.07
N ARG A 320 4.44 5.63 9.20
CA ARG A 320 5.84 5.86 9.54
C ARG A 320 6.31 5.08 10.78
N GLY A 321 5.41 4.55 11.60
CA GLY A 321 5.73 3.90 12.86
C GLY A 321 4.61 3.07 13.47
N ALA A 322 4.53 3.08 14.81
CA ALA A 322 3.71 2.19 15.62
C ALA A 322 2.20 2.17 15.26
N GLU A 323 1.67 3.22 14.65
CA GLU A 323 0.29 3.27 14.14
C GLU A 323 -0.04 2.13 13.16
N ALA A 324 0.97 1.57 12.47
CA ALA A 324 0.84 0.42 11.59
C ALA A 324 0.14 -0.77 12.26
N GLY A 325 0.36 -1.00 13.57
CA GLY A 325 -0.27 -2.10 14.29
C GLY A 325 -1.78 -1.95 14.46
N ALA A 326 -2.27 -0.72 14.65
CA ALA A 326 -3.71 -0.43 14.70
C ALA A 326 -4.34 -0.49 13.30
N ILE A 327 -3.63 0.04 12.30
CA ILE A 327 -4.04 -0.02 10.88
C ILE A 327 -4.17 -1.48 10.42
N LEU A 328 -3.21 -2.34 10.80
CA LEU A 328 -3.24 -3.76 10.47
C LEU A 328 -4.45 -4.47 11.09
N ALA A 329 -4.78 -4.15 12.35
CA ALA A 329 -5.95 -4.70 13.01
C ALA A 329 -7.26 -4.32 12.29
N LEU A 330 -7.35 -3.10 11.75
CA LEU A 330 -8.47 -2.67 10.89
C LEU A 330 -8.53 -3.49 9.60
N ALA A 331 -7.42 -3.60 8.88
CA ALA A 331 -7.35 -4.35 7.63
C ALA A 331 -7.77 -5.82 7.82
N LEU A 332 -7.30 -6.48 8.87
CA LEU A 332 -7.69 -7.87 9.20
C LEU A 332 -9.16 -8.04 9.58
N SER A 333 -9.79 -6.99 10.09
CA SER A 333 -11.21 -7.02 10.43
C SER A 333 -12.12 -6.87 9.20
N GLY A 334 -11.55 -6.81 7.99
CA GLY A 334 -12.29 -6.75 6.73
C GLY A 334 -12.58 -5.33 6.25
N HIS A 335 -12.10 -4.30 6.95
CA HIS A 335 -12.19 -2.92 6.48
C HIS A 335 -11.09 -2.65 5.45
N PRO A 336 -11.41 -2.19 4.23
CA PRO A 336 -10.40 -1.89 3.24
C PRO A 336 -9.55 -0.69 3.68
N VAL A 337 -8.23 -0.82 3.53
CA VAL A 337 -7.25 0.21 3.91
C VAL A 337 -6.40 0.55 2.70
N ILE A 338 -6.22 1.85 2.42
CA ILE A 338 -5.18 2.33 1.51
C ILE A 338 -4.26 3.24 2.30
N THR A 339 -3.00 2.87 2.43
CA THR A 339 -2.02 3.70 3.14
C THR A 339 -0.73 3.85 2.34
N THR A 340 0.05 4.89 2.65
CA THR A 340 1.36 5.10 2.04
C THR A 340 2.48 4.85 3.04
N LEU A 341 3.66 4.47 2.55
CA LEU A 341 4.88 4.39 3.34
C LEU A 341 6.12 4.62 2.47
N HIS A 342 7.26 4.79 3.11
CA HIS A 342 8.55 4.90 2.42
C HIS A 342 9.19 3.53 2.21
N ALA A 343 9.26 3.08 0.97
CA ALA A 343 10.00 1.89 0.54
C ALA A 343 10.28 1.99 -0.97
N ARG A 344 11.21 1.19 -1.48
CA ARG A 344 11.63 1.23 -2.90
C ARG A 344 11.16 0.02 -3.71
N THR A 345 10.66 -1.01 -3.05
CA THR A 345 10.18 -2.24 -3.68
C THR A 345 8.95 -2.75 -2.92
N ALA A 346 8.14 -3.59 -3.56
CA ALA A 346 6.99 -4.20 -2.87
C ALA A 346 7.43 -5.05 -1.65
N ALA A 347 8.55 -5.78 -1.79
CA ALA A 347 9.10 -6.60 -0.73
C ALA A 347 9.59 -5.79 0.47
N GLU A 348 10.27 -4.67 0.23
CA GLU A 348 10.67 -3.74 1.29
C GLU A 348 9.44 -3.15 1.98
N ALA A 349 8.41 -2.78 1.23
CA ALA A 349 7.22 -2.14 1.76
C ALA A 349 6.52 -3.01 2.82
N ILE A 350 6.19 -4.26 2.49
CA ILE A 350 5.50 -5.15 3.44
C ILE A 350 6.37 -5.48 4.65
N ARG A 351 7.68 -5.70 4.46
CA ARG A 351 8.60 -5.97 5.56
C ARG A 351 8.76 -4.76 6.49
N ARG A 352 8.79 -3.55 5.92
CA ARG A 352 8.91 -2.32 6.69
C ARG A 352 7.62 -2.02 7.46
N PHE A 353 6.46 -2.20 6.82
CA PHE A 353 5.17 -2.11 7.48
C PHE A 353 5.06 -3.06 8.68
N ALA A 354 5.45 -4.34 8.51
CA ALA A 354 5.49 -5.29 9.61
C ALA A 354 6.48 -4.90 10.73
N GLY A 355 7.59 -4.26 10.36
CA GLY A 355 8.53 -3.68 11.33
C GLY A 355 7.92 -2.53 12.13
N TYR A 356 7.19 -1.64 11.46
CA TYR A 356 6.43 -0.55 12.09
C TYR A 356 5.35 -1.06 13.02
N ALA A 357 4.60 -2.07 12.58
CA ALA A 357 3.57 -2.71 13.38
C ALA A 357 4.13 -3.43 14.62
N ALA A 358 5.43 -3.68 14.71
CA ALA A 358 6.06 -4.32 15.86
C ALA A 358 6.81 -3.38 16.80
N GLN A 359 6.81 -2.07 16.51
CA GLN A 359 7.45 -1.07 17.37
C GLN A 359 6.77 -0.97 18.76
N PRO A 360 7.47 -0.45 19.78
CA PRO A 360 6.84 -0.14 21.06
C PRO A 360 5.60 0.74 20.89
N GLY A 361 4.49 0.38 21.54
CA GLY A 361 3.21 1.07 21.41
C GLY A 361 2.39 0.71 20.16
N ALA A 362 2.82 -0.24 19.34
CA ALA A 362 2.15 -0.65 18.10
C ALA A 362 0.93 -1.57 18.32
N TYR A 363 0.11 -1.23 19.31
CA TYR A 363 -1.10 -1.94 19.68
C TYR A 363 -0.83 -3.43 19.95
N MET A 364 -1.58 -4.36 19.33
CA MET A 364 -1.52 -5.79 19.63
C MET A 364 -0.28 -6.52 19.09
N TYR A 365 0.56 -5.84 18.30
CA TYR A 365 1.71 -6.42 17.58
C TYR A 365 3.07 -6.01 18.16
N GLU A 366 3.10 -5.25 19.25
CA GLU A 366 4.34 -4.83 19.91
C GLU A 366 5.26 -6.04 20.19
N GLY A 367 6.50 -5.97 19.68
CA GLY A 367 7.49 -7.06 19.79
C GLY A 367 7.19 -8.31 18.95
N ARG A 368 6.08 -8.36 18.21
CA ARG A 368 5.58 -9.54 17.46
C ARG A 368 5.69 -9.35 15.95
N ARG A 369 6.92 -9.10 15.50
CA ARG A 369 7.22 -8.74 14.11
C ARG A 369 6.88 -9.80 13.06
N ASP A 370 7.00 -11.07 13.42
CA ASP A 370 6.67 -12.18 12.51
C ASP A 370 5.15 -12.34 12.38
N ASP A 371 4.41 -12.24 13.49
CA ASP A 371 2.94 -12.23 13.45
C ASP A 371 2.42 -11.06 12.62
N ALA A 372 2.98 -9.86 12.81
CA ALA A 372 2.63 -8.68 12.01
C ALA A 372 2.94 -8.86 10.51
N LEU A 373 4.00 -9.61 10.18
CA LEU A 373 4.32 -9.91 8.79
C LEU A 373 3.34 -10.90 8.18
N ALA A 374 3.05 -12.00 8.88
CA ALA A 374 2.08 -12.99 8.44
C ALA A 374 0.71 -12.34 8.22
N ASP A 375 0.24 -11.58 9.20
CA ASP A 375 -1.03 -10.87 9.15
C ASP A 375 -1.03 -9.77 8.08
N GLY A 376 0.07 -9.03 7.93
CA GLY A 376 0.21 -8.03 6.87
C GLY A 376 0.09 -8.64 5.48
N CYS A 377 0.65 -9.83 5.26
CA CYS A 377 0.54 -10.56 3.99
C CYS A 377 -0.87 -11.09 3.73
N ALA A 378 -1.66 -11.32 4.77
CA ALA A 378 -3.05 -11.73 4.65
C ALA A 378 -4.02 -10.55 4.53
N ALA A 379 -3.68 -9.39 5.09
CA ALA A 379 -4.55 -8.23 5.20
C ALA A 379 -4.45 -7.26 4.02
N PHE A 380 -3.26 -7.14 3.42
CA PHE A 380 -3.03 -6.32 2.23
C PHE A 380 -3.01 -7.20 0.99
N ASP A 381 -3.69 -6.75 -0.06
CA ASP A 381 -3.85 -7.51 -1.30
C ASP A 381 -2.87 -7.07 -2.38
N VAL A 382 -2.58 -5.77 -2.41
CA VAL A 382 -1.80 -5.14 -3.46
C VAL A 382 -0.75 -4.23 -2.85
N VAL A 383 0.46 -4.31 -3.38
CA VAL A 383 1.51 -3.34 -3.10
C VAL A 383 1.84 -2.59 -4.39
N LEU A 384 1.81 -1.27 -4.34
CA LEU A 384 2.08 -0.37 -5.46
C LEU A 384 3.29 0.48 -5.13
N VAL A 385 4.25 0.60 -6.03
CA VAL A 385 5.48 1.37 -5.82
C VAL A 385 5.52 2.52 -6.82
N MET A 386 5.62 3.73 -6.30
CA MET A 386 5.73 4.97 -7.06
C MET A 386 7.16 5.51 -7.03
N ASP A 387 7.68 5.94 -8.17
CA ASP A 387 8.96 6.66 -8.26
C ASP A 387 8.88 7.91 -9.16
N MET A 388 9.95 8.70 -9.18
CA MET A 388 10.10 9.86 -10.06
C MET A 388 11.24 9.61 -11.04
N ILE A 389 10.95 9.73 -12.34
CA ILE A 389 11.96 9.68 -13.40
C ILE A 389 12.67 11.03 -13.43
N ALA A 390 13.90 11.09 -12.90
CA ALA A 390 14.67 12.33 -12.76
C ALA A 390 14.82 13.10 -14.09
N ALA A 391 15.04 12.41 -15.20
CA ALA A 391 15.23 13.04 -16.51
C ALA A 391 14.00 13.80 -17.03
N THR A 392 12.79 13.43 -16.59
CA THR A 392 11.53 14.04 -17.05
C THR A 392 10.73 14.70 -15.94
N GLY A 393 11.18 14.59 -14.68
CA GLY A 393 10.41 15.00 -13.50
C GLY A 393 9.10 14.22 -13.30
N ARG A 394 8.83 13.19 -14.12
CA ARG A 394 7.54 12.50 -14.14
C ARG A 394 7.44 11.48 -13.03
N ARG A 395 6.34 11.53 -12.27
CA ARG A 395 5.98 10.55 -11.24
C ARG A 395 5.27 9.37 -11.90
N VAL A 396 5.74 8.14 -11.70
CA VAL A 396 5.23 6.94 -12.36
C VAL A 396 5.06 5.78 -11.39
N LEU A 397 4.08 4.91 -11.65
CA LEU A 397 4.00 3.59 -11.01
C LEU A 397 5.09 2.70 -11.61
N VAL A 398 6.05 2.25 -10.80
CA VAL A 398 7.19 1.43 -11.26
C VAL A 398 6.95 -0.06 -11.09
N GLU A 399 6.20 -0.44 -10.04
CA GLU A 399 5.93 -1.82 -9.68
C GLU A 399 4.53 -1.89 -9.07
N GLY A 400 3.75 -2.90 -9.44
CA GLY A 400 2.56 -3.31 -8.73
C GLY A 400 2.56 -4.82 -8.61
N ALA A 401 2.25 -5.33 -7.42
CA ALA A 401 2.28 -6.76 -7.14
C ALA A 401 1.12 -7.16 -6.22
N LEU A 402 0.63 -8.38 -6.41
CA LEU A 402 -0.30 -9.03 -5.50
C LEU A 402 0.50 -9.62 -4.33
N LEU A 403 -0.06 -9.49 -3.12
CA LEU A 403 0.54 -9.99 -1.90
C LEU A 403 -0.23 -11.23 -1.41
N ASP A 404 0.52 -12.22 -0.94
CA ASP A 404 0.00 -13.40 -0.26
C ASP A 404 0.99 -13.84 0.83
N GLY A 405 0.55 -14.68 1.76
CA GLY A 405 1.39 -15.24 2.82
C GLY A 405 2.03 -16.57 2.40
N ASN A 406 3.29 -16.78 2.79
CA ASN A 406 3.96 -18.07 2.74
C ASN A 406 4.79 -18.28 4.02
N TYR A 407 5.36 -19.47 4.20
CA TYR A 407 6.25 -19.78 5.30
C TYR A 407 7.50 -20.50 4.79
N ASP A 408 8.66 -20.18 5.38
CA ASP A 408 9.89 -20.91 5.09
C ASP A 408 9.88 -22.32 5.72
N SER A 409 10.92 -23.10 5.43
CA SER A 409 11.09 -24.46 5.98
C SER A 409 11.19 -24.50 7.51
N MET A 410 11.48 -23.37 8.16
CA MET A 410 11.53 -23.21 9.61
C MET A 410 10.22 -22.67 10.19
N GLY A 411 9.19 -22.46 9.35
CA GLY A 411 7.89 -21.93 9.76
C GLY A 411 7.86 -20.41 9.98
N ARG A 412 8.86 -19.66 9.49
CA ARG A 412 8.85 -18.19 9.56
C ARG A 412 8.07 -17.61 8.40
N PRO A 413 7.26 -16.57 8.61
CA PRO A 413 6.45 -15.98 7.56
C PRO A 413 7.33 -15.31 6.50
N LEU A 414 7.01 -15.57 5.24
CA LEU A 414 7.61 -14.97 4.07
C LEU A 414 6.50 -14.34 3.21
N PRO A 415 6.66 -13.09 2.76
CA PRO A 415 5.75 -12.53 1.79
C PRO A 415 5.92 -13.27 0.45
N ASN A 416 4.81 -13.76 -0.10
CA ASN A 416 4.73 -14.17 -1.49
C ASN A 416 4.26 -12.96 -2.31
N ILE A 417 5.07 -12.55 -3.28
CA ILE A 417 4.85 -11.32 -4.05
C ILE A 417 4.75 -11.72 -5.51
N THR A 418 3.55 -11.62 -6.05
CA THR A 418 3.25 -12.00 -7.43
C THR A 418 3.21 -10.74 -8.28
N PRO A 419 4.16 -10.53 -9.22
CA PRO A 419 4.17 -9.33 -10.06
C PRO A 419 2.87 -9.18 -10.85
N LEU A 420 2.31 -7.97 -10.86
CA LEU A 420 1.10 -7.64 -11.60
C LEU A 420 1.42 -6.67 -12.75
N VAL A 421 2.15 -5.61 -12.45
CA VAL A 421 2.56 -4.59 -13.41
C VAL A 421 3.99 -4.13 -13.12
N THR A 422 4.78 -3.91 -14.17
CA THR A 422 6.16 -3.42 -14.04
C THR A 422 6.42 -2.38 -15.12
N MET A 423 7.00 -1.25 -14.73
CA MET A 423 7.38 -0.21 -15.68
C MET A 423 8.58 -0.66 -16.52
N ILE A 424 8.49 -0.42 -17.82
CA ILE A 424 9.58 -0.60 -18.77
C ILE A 424 9.98 0.77 -19.29
N GLN A 425 11.25 1.12 -19.12
CA GLN A 425 11.85 2.24 -19.79
C GLN A 425 12.53 1.74 -21.07
N ARG A 426 12.17 2.32 -22.22
CA ARG A 426 12.77 2.00 -23.51
C ARG A 426 13.99 2.88 -23.78
N ASP A 427 14.84 2.44 -24.70
CA ASP A 427 16.09 3.14 -25.07
C ASP A 427 15.85 4.55 -25.62
N ASP A 428 14.68 4.81 -26.21
CA ASP A 428 14.24 6.12 -26.69
C ASP A 428 13.75 7.07 -25.58
N GLY A 429 13.84 6.64 -24.31
CA GLY A 429 13.37 7.39 -23.15
C GLY A 429 11.86 7.32 -22.92
N THR A 430 11.11 6.57 -23.75
CA THR A 430 9.67 6.37 -23.52
C THR A 430 9.42 5.38 -22.40
N VAL A 431 8.32 5.61 -21.69
CA VAL A 431 7.88 4.78 -20.56
C VAL A 431 6.68 3.96 -21.01
N GLY A 432 6.70 2.66 -20.72
CA GLY A 432 5.58 1.76 -20.88
C GLY A 432 5.43 0.85 -19.66
N TRP A 433 4.46 -0.05 -19.71
CA TRP A 433 4.21 -1.01 -18.64
C TRP A 433 4.05 -2.42 -19.22
N HIS A 434 4.70 -3.38 -18.58
CA HIS A 434 4.43 -4.79 -18.74
C HIS A 434 3.38 -5.22 -17.75
N HIS A 435 2.40 -6.00 -18.20
CA HIS A 435 1.28 -6.48 -17.39
C HIS A 435 1.36 -8.00 -17.35
N ALA A 436 1.51 -8.59 -16.17
CA ALA A 436 1.46 -10.05 -16.02
C ALA A 436 0.03 -10.60 -16.10
N ALA A 437 -0.96 -9.75 -15.79
CA ALA A 437 -2.37 -10.05 -15.92
C ALA A 437 -3.17 -8.84 -16.39
N ARG A 438 -4.37 -9.07 -16.90
CA ARG A 438 -5.30 -8.03 -17.37
C ARG A 438 -6.64 -8.17 -16.68
N ALA A 439 -7.31 -7.04 -16.43
CA ALA A 439 -8.68 -7.02 -15.93
C ALA A 439 -9.66 -7.28 -17.08
N VAL A 440 -10.35 -8.42 -17.07
CA VAL A 440 -11.36 -8.80 -18.08
C VAL A 440 -12.61 -9.28 -17.36
N ASP A 441 -13.75 -8.66 -17.64
CA ASP A 441 -15.07 -9.03 -17.09
C ASP A 441 -15.12 -9.24 -15.57
N GLY A 442 -14.37 -8.42 -14.82
CA GLY A 442 -14.35 -8.51 -13.36
C GLY A 442 -13.38 -9.56 -12.79
N GLN A 443 -12.53 -10.16 -13.63
CA GLN A 443 -11.53 -11.16 -13.26
C GLN A 443 -10.12 -10.71 -13.68
N LEU A 444 -9.10 -11.38 -13.13
CA LEU A 444 -7.71 -11.27 -13.58
C LEU A 444 -7.40 -12.43 -14.52
N VAL A 445 -6.97 -12.10 -15.74
CA VAL A 445 -6.53 -13.06 -16.76
C VAL A 445 -5.03 -12.93 -16.93
N TRP A 446 -4.28 -14.00 -16.63
CA TRP A 446 -2.82 -14.02 -16.66
C TRP A 446 -2.29 -14.36 -18.05
N ASP A 447 -1.21 -13.68 -18.46
CA ASP A 447 -0.64 -13.81 -19.80
C ASP A 447 0.01 -15.19 -20.04
N ASP A 448 0.40 -15.92 -18.98
CA ASP A 448 0.94 -17.29 -19.05
C ASP A 448 -0.14 -18.40 -18.96
N GLY A 449 -1.40 -18.01 -18.80
CA GLY A 449 -2.55 -18.92 -18.69
C GLY A 449 -2.73 -19.59 -17.33
N ALA A 450 -1.79 -19.45 -16.39
CA ALA A 450 -1.92 -19.99 -15.03
C ALA A 450 -2.48 -18.91 -14.09
N ASP A 451 -3.47 -19.25 -13.26
CA ASP A 451 -4.05 -18.28 -12.33
C ASP A 451 -3.22 -18.13 -11.05
N HIS A 452 -2.41 -17.06 -11.01
CA HIS A 452 -1.59 -16.68 -9.85
C HIS A 452 -2.30 -15.78 -8.85
N THR A 453 -3.63 -15.57 -8.97
CA THR A 453 -4.38 -14.71 -8.06
C THR A 453 -4.42 -15.32 -6.64
N PRO A 454 -4.09 -14.59 -5.57
CA PRO A 454 -4.21 -15.08 -4.20
C PRO A 454 -5.64 -15.55 -3.90
N ALA A 455 -5.79 -16.63 -3.13
CA ALA A 455 -7.08 -17.30 -2.95
C ALA A 455 -8.18 -16.37 -2.41
N GLY A 456 -7.86 -15.53 -1.42
CA GLY A 456 -8.81 -14.58 -0.85
C GLY A 456 -9.29 -13.51 -1.85
N LEU A 457 -8.39 -13.04 -2.71
CA LEU A 457 -8.75 -12.09 -3.78
C LEU A 457 -9.57 -12.78 -4.86
N ARG A 458 -9.17 -13.98 -5.30
CA ARG A 458 -9.89 -14.76 -6.31
C ARG A 458 -11.34 -15.01 -5.88
N GLU A 459 -11.54 -15.39 -4.62
CA GLU A 459 -12.88 -15.55 -4.06
C GLU A 459 -13.70 -14.26 -4.18
N ARG A 460 -13.16 -13.11 -3.73
CA ARG A 460 -13.86 -11.81 -3.81
C ARG A 460 -14.23 -11.43 -5.24
N LEU A 461 -13.31 -11.59 -6.19
CA LEU A 461 -13.57 -11.36 -7.62
C LEU A 461 -14.68 -12.27 -8.16
N ALA A 462 -14.67 -13.55 -7.79
CA ALA A 462 -15.75 -14.47 -8.12
C ALA A 462 -17.10 -14.05 -7.52
N ARG A 463 -17.15 -13.57 -6.26
CA ARG A 463 -18.41 -13.07 -5.66
C ARG A 463 -18.96 -11.87 -6.42
N MET A 464 -18.07 -10.99 -6.89
CA MET A 464 -18.47 -9.78 -7.59
C MET A 464 -19.15 -10.06 -8.92
N THR A 465 -18.70 -11.11 -9.60
CA THR A 465 -19.19 -11.56 -10.90
C THR A 465 -20.31 -12.60 -10.77
N ALA A 466 -20.53 -13.15 -9.58
CA ALA A 466 -21.57 -14.14 -9.31
C ALA A 466 -22.99 -13.55 -9.43
N PRO A 467 -23.97 -14.34 -9.90
CA PRO A 467 -25.38 -13.99 -9.87
C PRO A 467 -25.87 -13.67 -8.45
N ALA A 468 -26.84 -12.76 -8.31
CA ALA A 468 -27.32 -12.24 -7.03
C ALA A 468 -27.67 -13.33 -5.97
N ALA A 469 -28.22 -14.46 -6.40
CA ALA A 469 -28.56 -15.58 -5.52
C ALA A 469 -27.33 -16.23 -4.85
N ALA A 470 -26.21 -16.35 -5.57
CA ALA A 470 -24.96 -16.88 -5.03
C ALA A 470 -24.29 -15.88 -4.08
N ARG A 471 -24.37 -14.58 -4.41
CA ARG A 471 -23.86 -13.47 -3.58
C ARG A 471 -24.55 -13.41 -2.20
N ALA A 472 -25.88 -13.54 -2.17
CA ALA A 472 -26.66 -13.60 -0.93
C ALA A 472 -26.35 -14.82 -0.03
N SER A 473 -25.76 -15.89 -0.59
CA SER A 473 -25.26 -17.02 0.21
C SER A 473 -23.89 -16.73 0.82
N LEU A 474 -23.05 -15.94 0.14
CA LEU A 474 -21.74 -15.51 0.60
C LEU A 474 -21.82 -14.40 1.65
N ASP A 475 -22.75 -13.45 1.50
CA ASP A 475 -22.98 -12.38 2.51
C ASP A 475 -23.38 -12.97 3.87
N ARG A 476 -24.14 -14.08 3.87
CA ARG A 476 -24.49 -14.83 5.08
C ARG A 476 -23.27 -15.40 5.82
N VAL A 477 -22.22 -15.77 5.06
CA VAL A 477 -20.95 -16.26 5.62
C VAL A 477 -20.17 -15.10 6.24
N ASP A 478 -20.09 -13.95 5.58
CA ASP A 478 -19.39 -12.77 6.12
C ASP A 478 -20.09 -12.23 7.38
N SER A 479 -21.43 -12.16 7.38
CA SER A 479 -22.20 -11.85 8.60
C SER A 479 -21.98 -12.88 9.72
N ALA A 480 -21.66 -14.14 9.40
CA ALA A 480 -21.33 -15.14 10.41
C ALA A 480 -19.91 -14.95 10.99
N VAL A 481 -18.94 -14.54 10.17
CA VAL A 481 -17.60 -14.16 10.64
C VAL A 481 -17.69 -12.95 11.58
N GLU A 482 -18.45 -11.93 11.20
CA GLU A 482 -18.65 -10.74 12.01
C GLU A 482 -19.32 -11.05 13.35
N ARG A 483 -20.35 -11.91 13.34
CA ARG A 483 -20.96 -12.46 14.57
C ARG A 483 -19.97 -13.23 15.44
N ALA A 484 -19.10 -14.05 14.85
CA ALA A 484 -18.07 -14.77 15.61
C ALA A 484 -17.10 -13.79 16.30
N ASN A 485 -16.72 -12.71 15.62
CA ASN A 485 -15.86 -11.67 16.16
C ASN A 485 -16.55 -10.88 17.28
N GLN A 486 -17.84 -10.56 17.13
CA GLN A 486 -18.67 -9.95 18.18
C GLN A 486 -18.79 -10.84 19.42
N LEU A 487 -19.00 -12.15 19.24
CA LEU A 487 -19.03 -13.12 20.35
C LEU A 487 -17.70 -13.15 21.10
N LEU A 488 -16.56 -13.10 20.39
CA LEU A 488 -15.25 -12.99 21.02
C LEU A 488 -15.07 -11.66 21.77
N ALA A 489 -15.53 -10.54 21.21
CA ALA A 489 -15.49 -9.26 21.91
C ALA A 489 -16.34 -9.29 23.20
N ALA A 490 -17.48 -9.98 23.18
CA ALA A 490 -18.36 -10.18 24.33
C ALA A 490 -17.87 -11.25 25.34
N GLY A 491 -16.75 -11.93 25.07
CA GLY A 491 -16.18 -12.95 25.96
C GLY A 491 -16.74 -14.37 25.80
N ASP A 492 -17.66 -14.60 24.87
CA ASP A 492 -18.27 -15.93 24.61
C ASP A 492 -17.43 -16.74 23.61
N ALA A 493 -16.25 -17.16 24.06
CA ALA A 493 -15.30 -17.90 23.23
C ALA A 493 -15.85 -19.27 22.78
N SER A 494 -16.67 -19.92 23.60
CA SER A 494 -17.27 -21.23 23.31
C SER A 494 -18.19 -21.16 22.10
N ARG A 495 -19.15 -20.22 22.08
CA ARG A 495 -20.06 -20.09 20.93
C ARG A 495 -19.36 -19.60 19.68
N ALA A 496 -18.40 -18.67 19.84
CA ALA A 496 -17.57 -18.23 18.73
C ALA A 496 -16.83 -19.41 18.09
N TYR A 497 -16.20 -20.27 18.90
CA TYR A 497 -15.46 -21.43 18.40
C TYR A 497 -16.35 -22.44 17.66
N VAL A 498 -17.55 -22.72 18.16
CA VAL A 498 -18.52 -23.62 17.49
C VAL A 498 -18.92 -23.06 16.12
N LEU A 499 -19.23 -21.77 16.05
CA LEU A 499 -19.59 -21.10 14.80
C LEU A 499 -18.42 -21.13 13.80
N LEU A 500 -17.20 -20.84 14.27
CA LEU A 500 -16.00 -20.86 13.43
C LEU A 500 -15.66 -22.25 12.90
N ARG A 501 -15.89 -23.30 13.70
CA ARG A 501 -15.73 -24.69 13.25
C ARG A 501 -16.72 -25.04 12.14
N HIS A 502 -17.97 -24.57 12.24
CA HIS A 502 -18.94 -24.73 11.16
C HIS A 502 -18.53 -23.93 9.92
N LEU A 503 -18.11 -22.67 10.10
CA LEU A 503 -17.64 -21.82 8.99
C LEU A 503 -16.45 -22.43 8.26
N TRP A 504 -15.53 -23.09 8.98
CA TRP A 504 -14.39 -23.79 8.39
C TRP A 504 -14.79 -24.91 7.41
N SER A 505 -15.96 -25.53 7.59
CA SER A 505 -16.48 -26.51 6.63
C SER A 505 -16.93 -25.88 5.31
N ILE A 506 -17.24 -24.57 5.33
CA ILE A 506 -17.76 -23.80 4.20
C ILE A 506 -16.64 -22.96 3.56
N ARG A 507 -15.77 -22.35 4.37
CA ARG A 507 -14.72 -21.40 3.98
C ARG A 507 -13.47 -21.61 4.84
N ARG A 508 -12.35 -21.94 4.18
CA ARG A 508 -11.07 -22.27 4.82
C ARG A 508 -10.02 -21.20 4.53
N ASP A 509 -10.13 -20.06 5.19
CA ASP A 509 -9.21 -18.93 5.00
C ASP A 509 -8.52 -18.46 6.28
N GLY A 510 -7.60 -17.50 6.12
CA GLY A 510 -6.81 -16.97 7.24
C GLY A 510 -7.65 -16.33 8.33
N VAL A 511 -8.76 -15.68 7.98
CA VAL A 511 -9.63 -14.97 8.95
C VAL A 511 -10.32 -15.95 9.88
N VAL A 512 -10.94 -17.00 9.34
CA VAL A 512 -11.62 -18.03 10.16
C VAL A 512 -10.60 -18.76 11.05
N ARG A 513 -9.42 -19.08 10.52
CA ARG A 513 -8.32 -19.69 11.27
C ARG A 513 -7.86 -18.81 12.44
N LEU A 514 -7.63 -17.52 12.20
CA LEU A 514 -7.19 -16.56 13.21
C LEU A 514 -8.22 -16.41 14.34
N LEU A 515 -9.50 -16.20 13.98
CA LEU A 515 -10.57 -16.08 14.96
C LEU A 515 -10.73 -17.37 15.77
N ALA A 516 -10.58 -18.54 15.15
CA ALA A 516 -10.62 -19.82 15.85
C ALA A 516 -9.45 -19.95 16.83
N GLY A 517 -8.26 -19.45 16.48
CA GLY A 517 -7.12 -19.34 17.40
C GLY A 517 -7.39 -18.43 18.59
N ARG A 518 -7.97 -17.24 18.36
CA ARG A 518 -8.37 -16.32 19.44
C ARG A 518 -9.43 -16.95 20.36
N ALA A 519 -10.36 -17.72 19.80
CA ALA A 519 -11.35 -18.45 20.57
C ALA A 519 -10.69 -19.56 21.41
N LEU A 520 -9.82 -20.37 20.80
CA LEU A 520 -9.11 -21.46 21.47
C LEU A 520 -8.21 -21.00 22.61
N ALA A 521 -7.51 -19.87 22.45
CA ALA A 521 -6.67 -19.29 23.51
C ALA A 521 -7.46 -18.93 24.78
N ARG A 522 -8.79 -18.80 24.68
CA ARG A 522 -9.72 -18.57 25.81
C ARG A 522 -10.44 -19.84 26.26
N LEU A 523 -10.16 -21.00 25.63
CA LEU A 523 -10.76 -22.31 25.89
C LEU A 523 -9.65 -23.35 26.17
N PRO A 524 -8.91 -23.25 27.29
CA PRO A 524 -7.67 -24.00 27.53
C PRO A 524 -7.86 -25.53 27.48
N MET A 525 -9.01 -26.06 27.91
CA MET A 525 -9.31 -27.50 27.81
C MET A 525 -9.49 -27.97 26.37
N VAL A 526 -10.16 -27.16 25.55
CA VAL A 526 -10.39 -27.47 24.12
C VAL A 526 -9.07 -27.37 23.36
N GLU A 527 -8.30 -26.31 23.64
CA GLU A 527 -6.98 -26.10 23.06
C GLU A 527 -6.01 -27.25 23.39
N ALA A 528 -5.94 -27.68 24.66
CA ALA A 528 -5.10 -28.80 25.07
C ALA A 528 -5.46 -30.10 24.34
N ARG A 529 -6.77 -30.36 24.16
CA ARG A 529 -7.24 -31.53 23.40
C ARG A 529 -6.85 -31.44 21.92
N CYS A 530 -7.11 -30.30 21.27
CA CYS A 530 -6.73 -30.08 19.87
C CYS A 530 -5.22 -30.22 19.69
N ARG A 531 -4.41 -29.64 20.58
CA ARG A 531 -2.95 -29.73 20.54
C ARG A 531 -2.43 -31.16 20.69
N SER A 532 -3.02 -31.95 21.59
CA SER A 532 -2.67 -33.36 21.76
C SER A 532 -2.96 -34.15 20.47
N MET A 533 -4.15 -33.97 19.89
CA MET A 533 -4.54 -34.62 18.63
C MET A 533 -3.65 -34.18 17.46
N ALA A 534 -3.33 -32.88 17.37
CA ALA A 534 -2.49 -32.33 16.33
C ALA A 534 -1.04 -32.86 16.42
N THR A 535 -0.50 -32.95 17.63
CA THR A 535 0.82 -33.56 17.88
C THR A 535 0.86 -35.03 17.44
N ALA A 536 -0.16 -35.81 17.83
CA ALA A 536 -0.24 -37.22 17.45
C ALA A 536 -0.37 -37.39 15.92
N ALA A 537 -1.19 -36.56 15.27
CA ALA A 537 -1.33 -36.57 13.81
C ALA A 537 0.00 -36.23 13.13
N ARG A 538 0.71 -35.20 13.60
CA ARG A 538 2.03 -34.82 13.07
C ARG A 538 3.04 -35.96 13.17
N GLN A 539 3.17 -36.59 14.34
CA GLN A 539 4.09 -37.71 14.54
C GLN A 539 3.77 -38.88 13.60
N ARG A 540 2.49 -39.15 13.37
CA ARG A 540 2.04 -40.20 12.45
C ARG A 540 2.34 -39.85 10.99
N ILE A 541 2.13 -38.61 10.57
CA ILE A 541 2.49 -38.14 9.22
C ILE A 541 4.00 -38.22 9.01
N GLU A 542 4.80 -37.77 9.97
CA GLU A 542 6.26 -37.85 9.90
C GLU A 542 6.76 -39.31 9.85
N ALA A 543 6.08 -40.24 10.53
CA ALA A 543 6.36 -41.67 10.40
C ALA A 543 6.03 -42.21 9.00
N LEU A 544 4.87 -41.84 8.43
CA LEU A 544 4.48 -42.22 7.07
C LEU A 544 5.44 -41.66 6.01
N VAL A 545 5.88 -40.41 6.18
CA VAL A 545 6.89 -39.77 5.32
C VAL A 545 8.22 -40.51 5.36
N ARG A 546 8.69 -40.93 6.55
CA ARG A 546 9.90 -41.76 6.69
C ARG A 546 9.78 -43.13 6.02
N GLN A 547 8.56 -43.65 5.93
CA GLN A 547 8.25 -44.93 5.28
C GLN A 547 7.91 -44.78 3.79
N HIS A 548 8.02 -43.57 3.22
CA HIS A 548 7.60 -43.26 1.85
C HIS A 548 6.12 -43.59 1.55
N ARG A 549 5.26 -43.63 2.57
CA ARG A 549 3.80 -43.88 2.43
C ARG A 549 3.07 -42.58 2.12
N TRP A 550 3.31 -42.05 0.93
CA TRP A 550 2.89 -40.71 0.52
C TRP A 550 1.37 -40.55 0.44
N SER A 551 0.67 -41.52 -0.15
CA SER A 551 -0.78 -41.50 -0.29
C SER A 551 -1.52 -41.50 1.06
N GLU A 552 -1.00 -42.23 2.05
CA GLU A 552 -1.51 -42.24 3.42
C GLU A 552 -1.18 -40.96 4.18
N ALA A 553 0.05 -40.46 4.04
CA ALA A 553 0.43 -39.18 4.62
C ALA A 553 -0.48 -38.06 4.07
N ARG A 554 -0.77 -38.10 2.76
CA ARG A 554 -1.65 -37.14 2.09
C ARG A 554 -3.07 -37.17 2.66
N ARG A 555 -3.66 -38.37 2.79
CA ARG A 555 -4.99 -38.54 3.39
C ARG A 555 -5.07 -37.97 4.80
N LEU A 556 -4.07 -38.29 5.64
CA LEU A 556 -4.05 -37.81 7.02
C LEU A 556 -3.85 -36.29 7.11
N ILE A 557 -3.07 -35.69 6.20
CA ILE A 557 -2.94 -34.23 6.06
C ILE A 557 -4.29 -33.60 5.69
N ASP A 558 -5.03 -34.20 4.75
CA ASP A 558 -6.31 -33.67 4.30
C ASP A 558 -7.37 -33.79 5.41
N GLU A 559 -7.39 -34.89 6.16
CA GLU A 559 -8.24 -35.06 7.35
C GLU A 559 -7.99 -34.00 8.40
N VAL A 560 -6.72 -33.77 8.76
CA VAL A 560 -6.34 -32.72 9.73
C VAL A 560 -6.75 -31.34 9.22
N SER A 561 -6.62 -31.09 7.91
CA SER A 561 -6.99 -29.81 7.28
C SER A 561 -8.48 -29.50 7.33
N MET A 562 -9.33 -30.50 7.58
CA MET A 562 -10.76 -30.29 7.76
C MET A 562 -11.15 -29.80 9.16
N ASP A 563 -10.27 -29.86 10.16
CA ASP A 563 -10.55 -29.40 11.51
C ASP A 563 -9.74 -28.14 11.85
N VAL A 564 -10.43 -27.00 11.98
CA VAL A 564 -9.81 -25.71 12.30
C VAL A 564 -9.04 -25.75 13.61
N GLY A 565 -9.48 -26.52 14.60
CA GLY A 565 -8.81 -26.59 15.89
C GLY A 565 -7.48 -27.31 15.81
N LEU A 566 -7.41 -28.38 15.01
CA LEU A 566 -6.15 -29.07 14.74
C LEU A 566 -5.21 -28.16 13.95
N ILE A 567 -5.70 -27.50 12.90
CA ILE A 567 -4.88 -26.61 12.05
C ILE A 567 -4.33 -25.39 12.79
N VAL A 568 -5.09 -24.85 13.75
CA VAL A 568 -4.61 -23.78 14.62
C VAL A 568 -3.51 -24.27 15.56
N THR A 569 -3.61 -25.50 16.07
CA THR A 569 -2.73 -25.99 17.15
C THR A 569 -1.53 -26.81 16.69
N ILE A 570 -1.46 -27.21 15.41
CA ILE A 570 -0.42 -28.10 14.88
C ILE A 570 0.98 -27.48 14.74
N GLY A 571 1.10 -26.16 14.92
CA GLY A 571 2.39 -25.44 14.98
C GLY A 571 3.08 -25.21 13.63
N GLY A 572 4.32 -24.71 13.67
CA GLY A 572 5.11 -24.33 12.50
C GLY A 572 5.56 -25.50 11.62
N GLY A 573 5.67 -25.28 10.31
CA GLY A 573 6.15 -26.27 9.32
C GLY A 573 5.09 -27.25 8.81
N TRP A 574 3.83 -27.15 9.25
CA TRP A 574 2.73 -27.97 8.73
C TRP A 574 2.51 -27.82 7.22
N GLU A 575 2.55 -26.59 6.73
CA GLU A 575 2.33 -26.28 5.32
C GLU A 575 3.49 -26.79 4.45
N ALA A 576 4.73 -26.68 4.93
CA ALA A 576 5.91 -27.24 4.29
C ALA A 576 5.86 -28.78 4.24
N LEU A 577 5.47 -29.43 5.35
CA LEU A 577 5.24 -30.88 5.38
C LEU A 577 4.16 -31.30 4.38
N GLY A 578 3.05 -30.56 4.33
CA GLY A 578 1.98 -30.80 3.36
C GLY A 578 2.42 -30.63 1.91
N ALA A 579 3.21 -29.60 1.61
CA ALA A 579 3.75 -29.35 0.28
C ALA A 579 4.73 -30.45 -0.15
N ALA A 580 5.61 -30.89 0.76
CA ALA A 580 6.54 -31.98 0.52
C ALA A 580 5.80 -33.29 0.20
N VAL A 581 4.78 -33.65 0.97
CA VAL A 581 3.97 -34.85 0.71
C VAL A 581 3.26 -34.76 -0.64
N ARG A 582 2.62 -33.62 -0.96
CA ARG A 582 1.96 -33.42 -2.27
C ARG A 582 2.95 -33.54 -3.43
N HIS A 583 4.15 -32.99 -3.29
CA HIS A 583 5.18 -33.11 -4.30
C HIS A 583 5.54 -34.58 -4.56
N HIS A 584 5.74 -35.37 -3.50
CA HIS A 584 6.05 -36.79 -3.64
C HIS A 584 4.90 -37.62 -4.21
N VAL A 585 3.64 -37.32 -3.86
CA VAL A 585 2.47 -37.94 -4.51
C VAL A 585 2.46 -37.66 -6.01
N ALA A 586 2.72 -36.42 -6.43
CA ALA A 586 2.77 -36.07 -7.86
C ALA A 586 3.98 -36.69 -8.59
N VAL A 587 5.08 -36.98 -7.89
CA VAL A 587 6.18 -37.79 -8.45
C VAL A 587 5.70 -39.22 -8.66
N ASP A 588 5.04 -39.82 -7.66
CA ASP A 588 4.51 -41.18 -7.73
C ASP A 588 3.49 -41.36 -8.87
N GLU A 589 2.52 -40.46 -9.00
CA GLU A 589 1.52 -40.48 -10.08
C GLU A 589 2.16 -40.42 -11.48
N ARG A 590 3.13 -39.51 -11.67
CA ARG A 590 3.87 -39.40 -12.95
C ARG A 590 4.65 -40.67 -13.27
N VAL A 591 5.27 -41.28 -12.27
CA VAL A 591 5.99 -42.54 -12.46
C VAL A 591 5.01 -43.66 -12.76
N ASP A 592 3.87 -43.75 -12.07
CA ASP A 592 2.86 -44.79 -12.32
C ASP A 592 2.28 -44.73 -13.75
N GLU A 593 2.07 -43.53 -14.30
CA GLU A 593 1.74 -43.35 -15.72
C GLU A 593 2.85 -43.88 -16.65
N ALA A 594 4.12 -43.62 -16.32
CA ALA A 594 5.27 -44.15 -17.06
C ALA A 594 5.35 -45.68 -16.95
N LEU A 595 5.01 -46.27 -15.80
CA LEU A 595 4.90 -47.71 -15.62
C LEU A 595 3.82 -48.30 -16.52
N GLY A 596 2.67 -47.64 -16.65
CA GLY A 596 1.61 -48.04 -17.58
C GLY A 596 2.06 -48.06 -19.04
N ARG A 597 2.85 -47.07 -19.47
CA ARG A 597 3.46 -47.05 -20.81
C ARG A 597 4.49 -48.16 -21.00
N ALA A 598 5.36 -48.37 -20.02
CA ALA A 598 6.38 -49.41 -20.06
C ALA A 598 5.77 -50.82 -20.12
N ASP A 599 4.73 -51.08 -19.33
CA ASP A 599 3.95 -52.33 -19.36
C ASP A 599 3.30 -52.55 -20.73
N GLY A 600 2.71 -51.51 -21.32
CA GLY A 600 2.17 -51.56 -22.67
C GLY A 600 3.22 -51.83 -23.76
N ALA A 601 4.44 -51.33 -23.60
CA ALA A 601 5.55 -51.61 -24.51
C ALA A 601 6.03 -53.07 -24.39
N LEU A 602 6.17 -53.58 -23.16
CA LEU A 602 6.49 -54.99 -22.91
C LEU A 602 5.43 -55.93 -23.50
N ALA A 603 4.15 -55.58 -23.39
CA ALA A 603 3.06 -56.36 -23.99
C ALA A 603 3.14 -56.43 -25.53
N ARG A 604 3.79 -55.45 -26.18
CA ARG A 604 4.08 -55.46 -27.63
C ARG A 604 5.41 -56.12 -27.98
N GLY A 605 6.17 -56.58 -26.98
CA GLY A 605 7.51 -57.15 -27.16
C GLY A 605 8.62 -56.10 -27.33
N ASP A 606 8.38 -54.83 -27.03
CA ASP A 606 9.37 -53.75 -27.14
C ASP A 606 10.02 -53.45 -25.79
N ALA A 607 10.99 -54.29 -25.42
CA ALA A 607 11.73 -54.15 -24.16
C ALA A 607 12.66 -52.92 -24.13
N LEU A 608 13.11 -52.41 -25.28
CA LEU A 608 13.93 -51.21 -25.37
C LEU A 608 13.11 -49.95 -25.05
N GLU A 609 11.91 -49.84 -25.62
CA GLU A 609 10.98 -48.73 -25.33
C GLU A 609 10.57 -48.72 -23.85
N ALA A 610 10.33 -49.90 -23.27
CA ALA A 610 10.01 -50.05 -21.85
C ALA A 610 11.17 -49.54 -20.97
N LEU A 611 12.40 -49.99 -21.22
CA LEU A 611 13.58 -49.54 -20.47
C LEU A 611 13.87 -48.04 -20.64
N ALA A 612 13.79 -47.51 -21.86
CA ALA A 612 13.96 -46.08 -22.11
C ALA A 612 12.91 -45.22 -21.40
N THR A 613 11.71 -45.75 -21.20
CA THR A 613 10.66 -45.10 -20.41
C THR A 613 10.95 -45.13 -18.92
N LEU A 614 11.42 -46.27 -18.40
CA LEU A 614 11.76 -46.43 -16.98
C LEU A 614 13.04 -45.65 -16.59
N ASP A 615 14.05 -45.61 -17.47
CA ASP A 615 15.35 -44.98 -17.19
C ASP A 615 15.25 -43.48 -16.92
N ARG A 616 14.26 -42.81 -17.53
CA ARG A 616 13.95 -41.40 -17.28
C ARG A 616 13.56 -41.10 -15.83
N HIS A 617 13.20 -42.11 -15.05
CA HIS A 617 12.77 -42.00 -13.65
C HIS A 617 13.72 -42.70 -12.66
N THR A 618 14.94 -43.04 -13.09
CA THR A 618 15.92 -43.72 -12.24
C THR A 618 16.24 -42.94 -10.95
N SER A 619 16.31 -41.61 -11.03
CA SER A 619 16.55 -40.74 -9.87
C SER A 619 15.39 -40.76 -8.86
N ASP A 620 14.16 -40.95 -9.35
CA ASP A 620 12.94 -40.90 -8.54
C ASP A 620 12.67 -42.23 -7.84
N ALA A 621 13.17 -43.34 -8.42
CA ALA A 621 12.92 -44.72 -7.98
C ALA A 621 13.23 -45.00 -6.49
N THR A 622 14.10 -44.21 -5.87
CA THR A 622 14.48 -44.36 -4.44
C THR A 622 13.52 -43.68 -3.47
N ARG A 623 12.60 -42.85 -3.97
CA ARG A 623 11.68 -42.03 -3.17
C ARG A 623 10.22 -42.36 -3.47
N LEU A 624 9.97 -43.40 -4.27
CA LEU A 624 8.63 -43.83 -4.64
C LEU A 624 7.91 -44.51 -3.46
N GLU A 625 6.58 -44.48 -3.49
CA GLU A 625 5.77 -45.29 -2.59
C GLU A 625 6.10 -46.78 -2.79
N PRO A 626 6.14 -47.61 -1.73
CA PRO A 626 6.59 -49.00 -1.82
C PRO A 626 5.87 -49.82 -2.91
N THR A 627 4.57 -49.57 -3.12
CA THR A 627 3.76 -50.21 -4.15
C THR A 627 4.23 -49.84 -5.57
N THR A 628 4.43 -48.55 -5.84
CA THR A 628 4.93 -48.02 -7.11
C THR A 628 6.38 -48.46 -7.36
N ALA A 629 7.22 -48.42 -6.33
CA ALA A 629 8.61 -48.87 -6.38
C ALA A 629 8.72 -50.36 -6.75
N LEU A 630 7.90 -51.22 -6.14
CA LEU A 630 7.86 -52.65 -6.47
C LEU A 630 7.45 -52.89 -7.92
N ARG A 631 6.43 -52.16 -8.39
CA ARG A 631 5.95 -52.26 -9.78
C ARG A 631 7.01 -51.78 -10.77
N TYR A 632 7.71 -50.68 -10.46
CA TYR A 632 8.86 -50.19 -11.21
C TYR A 632 9.97 -51.24 -11.32
N LEU A 633 10.37 -51.85 -10.20
CA LEU A 633 11.42 -52.88 -10.18
C LEU A 633 11.02 -54.14 -10.97
N ARG A 634 9.75 -54.57 -10.88
CA ARG A 634 9.24 -55.74 -11.65
C ARG A 634 9.28 -55.51 -13.16
N LEU A 635 8.78 -54.36 -13.61
CA LEU A 635 8.77 -54.03 -15.04
C LEU A 635 10.20 -53.86 -15.58
N ARG A 636 11.08 -53.25 -14.80
CA ARG A 636 12.50 -53.08 -15.15
C ARG A 636 13.24 -54.43 -15.20
N GLU A 637 12.99 -55.33 -14.24
CA GLU A 637 13.51 -56.70 -14.25
C GLU A 637 13.05 -57.46 -15.50
N THR A 638 11.75 -57.39 -15.82
CA THR A 638 11.16 -58.06 -16.99
C THR A 638 11.78 -57.55 -18.29
N ALA A 639 11.90 -56.24 -18.45
CA ALA A 639 12.53 -55.64 -19.64
C ALA A 639 13.99 -56.06 -19.81
N LEU A 640 14.77 -56.12 -18.73
CA LEU A 640 16.17 -56.55 -18.76
C LEU A 640 16.29 -58.05 -19.08
N ASP A 641 15.41 -58.89 -18.52
CA ASP A 641 15.38 -60.32 -18.83
C ASP A 641 15.01 -60.59 -20.30
N ASP A 642 14.05 -59.83 -20.86
CA ASP A 642 13.64 -59.95 -22.26
C ASP A 642 14.76 -59.53 -23.24
N LEU A 643 15.47 -58.43 -22.95
CA LEU A 643 16.64 -58.03 -23.74
C LEU A 643 17.78 -59.05 -23.65
N GLY A 644 18.04 -59.58 -22.45
CA GLY A 644 19.04 -60.62 -22.24
C GLY A 644 18.74 -61.88 -23.06
N ARG A 645 17.48 -62.31 -23.13
CA ARG A 645 17.05 -63.43 -24.00
C ARG A 645 17.21 -63.13 -25.49
N ALA A 646 17.09 -61.86 -25.89
CA ALA A 646 17.32 -61.41 -27.27
C ALA A 646 18.82 -61.20 -27.62
N GLY A 647 19.74 -61.45 -26.69
CA GLY A 647 21.19 -61.29 -26.89
C GLY A 647 21.70 -59.85 -26.72
N TYR A 648 20.88 -58.94 -26.21
CA TYR A 648 21.23 -57.55 -25.94
C TYR A 648 21.28 -57.30 -24.42
N GLY A 649 22.46 -57.10 -23.83
CA GLY A 649 22.59 -56.69 -22.42
C GLY A 649 23.27 -57.71 -21.49
N SER A 650 23.52 -57.30 -20.25
CA SER A 650 24.21 -58.10 -19.21
C SER A 650 23.21 -58.75 -18.26
N THR A 651 23.39 -60.06 -17.99
CA THR A 651 22.65 -60.83 -16.98
C THR A 651 22.80 -60.26 -15.56
N ASP A 652 23.88 -59.52 -15.30
CA ASP A 652 24.17 -58.95 -13.98
C ASP A 652 23.23 -57.79 -13.64
N ALA A 653 22.74 -57.06 -14.65
CA ALA A 653 21.83 -55.93 -14.45
C ALA A 653 20.44 -56.39 -13.97
N ALA A 654 19.91 -57.46 -14.56
CA ALA A 654 18.64 -58.05 -14.13
C ALA A 654 18.75 -58.63 -12.71
N ALA A 655 19.86 -59.31 -12.40
CA ALA A 655 20.11 -59.84 -11.06
C ALA A 655 20.17 -58.75 -9.98
N ALA A 656 20.79 -57.59 -10.28
CA ALA A 656 20.84 -56.46 -9.35
C ALA A 656 19.46 -55.84 -9.08
N VAL A 657 18.62 -55.68 -10.12
CA VAL A 657 17.23 -55.20 -9.98
C VAL A 657 16.39 -56.19 -9.17
N ARG A 658 16.54 -57.50 -9.45
CA ARG A 658 15.87 -58.58 -8.71
C ARG A 658 16.22 -58.59 -7.23
N ALA A 659 17.49 -58.43 -6.88
CA ALA A 659 17.94 -58.36 -5.48
C ALA A 659 17.30 -57.17 -4.75
N ARG A 660 17.22 -56.00 -5.41
CA ARG A 660 16.58 -54.80 -4.85
C ARG A 660 15.08 -54.97 -4.68
N ARG A 661 14.41 -55.64 -5.62
CA ARG A 661 12.98 -55.98 -5.51
C ARG A 661 12.72 -56.88 -4.31
N LEU A 662 13.47 -57.97 -4.15
CA LEU A 662 13.30 -58.93 -3.05
C LEU A 662 13.52 -58.27 -1.68
N ALA A 663 14.52 -57.37 -1.57
CA ALA A 663 14.74 -56.60 -0.34
C ALA A 663 13.56 -55.69 0.03
N LEU A 664 12.93 -55.06 -0.98
CA LEU A 664 11.75 -54.22 -0.79
C LEU A 664 10.49 -55.05 -0.47
N GLU A 665 10.34 -56.25 -1.05
CA GLU A 665 9.24 -57.16 -0.73
C GLU A 665 9.32 -57.68 0.71
N ALA A 666 10.53 -57.98 1.20
CA ALA A 666 10.75 -58.42 2.58
C ALA A 666 10.44 -57.33 3.62
N THR A 667 10.59 -56.05 3.26
CA THR A 667 10.25 -54.91 4.14
C THR A 667 8.79 -54.48 4.04
N ALA A 668 8.07 -54.90 3.00
CA ALA A 668 6.64 -54.60 2.80
C ALA A 668 5.68 -55.63 3.44
N GLN A 669 6.19 -56.75 3.99
CA GLN A 669 5.36 -57.70 4.73
C GLN A 669 4.98 -57.13 6.12
N PRO A 670 3.69 -57.15 6.50
CA PRO A 670 3.31 -56.71 7.83
C PRO A 670 3.91 -57.65 8.89
N GLU A 671 4.51 -57.10 9.94
CA GLU A 671 4.77 -57.83 11.18
C GLU A 671 3.44 -58.45 11.63
N VAL A 672 3.36 -59.79 11.60
CA VAL A 672 2.32 -60.52 12.31
C VAL A 672 2.52 -60.18 13.79
N PRO A 673 1.53 -59.64 14.51
CA PRO A 673 1.67 -59.41 15.93
C PRO A 673 1.85 -60.77 16.61
N ASP A 674 2.95 -60.96 17.35
CA ASP A 674 3.10 -62.12 18.23
C ASP A 674 1.88 -62.17 19.18
N ALA A 675 1.29 -63.37 19.26
CA ALA A 675 0.04 -63.69 19.93
C ALA A 675 0.09 -63.58 21.47
#